data_AF-A0A7S4EKP1-F1
#
_entry.id   AF-A0A7S4EKP1-F1
#
_cell.length_a   1.000
_cell.length_b   1.000
_cell.length_c   1.000
_cell.angle_alpha   90.00
_cell.angle_beta   90.00
_cell.angle_gamma   90.00
#
_symmetry.space_group_name_H-M   'P 1'
#
loop_
_entity.id
_entity.type
_entity.pdbx_description
1 polymer ?
#
loop_
_entity_poly.entity_id
_entity_poly.type
_entity_poly.pdbx_seq_one_letter_code
_entity_poly.pdbx_strand_id
1 'polypeptide(L)'
;ASSNLTSVSFYPSGVSASAACTAPPDGTWSDYPVRLVRSGRYFHHWYAEKVVCNGSDDDTRIELKVTPDCVELHMVSKASAKDMNWLASDTANVLSSSTNGYAGISYCVKCNSELNDTSDSNADLSGCNIVQTQIPTNCCPLSSTTGTGDSLCGSGWSYETCSGSSALTTELTKNVTITSSHPIVGNGHSFEIRVPRGSGNQLSNIFHTFDINNNSNTWKKVKLNFHIDNPRRHTGAAGILRDPDTQEPTGIHVQMSKNWHPTKDVLYNGYWWTGVAHVRVPPGKTSLELVVAYQYYKGLHGVTHSQLSLLGWGVNGLWEEVGLGANGESITFEPHGHHRKQMILDTRPWLVCKMNVAGCAGSPDSTQWTENVGGGDFLNAVDKNGMYQYLVQDTVYHTMNGPRLTNATYTGTTVDQNIAVSRTVSTWTADDYVRHLHSFHYTFLKEIDGNSYPRFAMYTLGGDNYNYIRFPFFAYGKGEVNTFEQNNSSAVVPISEVITGVTDFKYTNYYQVDAPNGCGQGDNNSCWFAMMTNPSSQVHHRGNRGIIVRNFHGRLNGEVWPPINREVSPFAFHLIKSRQNNAAKDTVSLELALPSEFKSAVNIGQAKFQKGDYLAADIELLVPPRQTGDYFGKSQRLKNWLSDADVDTDFKNGWKVIAKETAMGDDIKTTIFQGTLERIYHPRIRVDSNDQARFNIKIPDGMPGILPITIAGIESSKTFSTNLLARPNHKLWRYVGGTWKIFGENGNYQLEKDILDNSYTFVFSLQLEFESDPVSSCEHFVFAVTAPSDT
;
A
#
# COMPACT_ATOMS: atom_id res chain seq x y z
N ALA A 1 -12.94 -25.29 -15.61
CA ALA A 1 -12.90 -25.68 -14.19
C ALA A 1 -13.77 -24.72 -13.38
N SER A 2 -15.07 -24.83 -13.59
CA SER A 2 -16.12 -24.22 -12.78
C SER A 2 -16.40 -25.12 -11.58
N SER A 3 -16.88 -24.53 -10.47
CA SER A 3 -17.55 -25.18 -9.34
C SER A 3 -16.73 -25.82 -8.20
N ASN A 4 -15.64 -25.21 -7.73
CA ASN A 4 -15.14 -25.47 -6.36
C ASN A 4 -14.66 -24.16 -5.71
N LEU A 5 -15.58 -23.23 -5.49
CA LEU A 5 -15.40 -22.23 -4.45
C LEU A 5 -15.75 -22.92 -3.13
N THR A 6 -14.74 -23.42 -2.42
CA THR A 6 -14.90 -23.92 -1.05
C THR A 6 -15.22 -22.73 -0.15
N SER A 7 -16.50 -22.38 -0.04
CA SER A 7 -16.97 -21.54 1.05
C SER A 7 -16.85 -22.36 2.34
N VAL A 8 -15.91 -21.99 3.22
CA VAL A 8 -15.88 -22.53 4.58
C VAL A 8 -16.86 -21.70 5.39
N SER A 9 -18.07 -22.23 5.58
CA SER A 9 -19.06 -21.67 6.50
C SER A 9 -18.80 -22.22 7.90
N PHE A 10 -18.41 -21.38 8.83
CA PHE A 10 -18.30 -21.75 10.24
C PHE A 10 -19.70 -21.75 10.86
N TYR A 11 -20.31 -22.92 10.94
CA TYR A 11 -21.49 -23.11 11.78
C TYR A 11 -21.03 -23.61 13.14
N PRO A 12 -21.17 -22.82 14.21
CA PRO A 12 -21.09 -23.37 15.54
C PRO A 12 -22.40 -24.14 15.79
N SER A 13 -22.54 -25.32 15.19
CA SER A 13 -23.64 -26.23 15.47
C SER A 13 -23.05 -27.61 15.72
N GLY A 14 -22.79 -27.90 16.99
CA GLY A 14 -22.56 -29.27 17.44
C GLY A 14 -23.83 -30.09 17.23
N VAL A 15 -23.66 -31.35 16.84
CA VAL A 15 -24.74 -32.35 16.63
C VAL A 15 -25.36 -32.82 17.97
N SER A 16 -25.22 -32.04 19.04
CA SER A 16 -25.92 -32.28 20.32
C SER A 16 -26.27 -30.95 20.99
N ALA A 17 -27.54 -30.82 21.36
CA ALA A 17 -28.21 -29.57 21.72
C ALA A 17 -27.81 -28.97 23.10
N SER A 18 -26.65 -29.32 23.67
CA SER A 18 -26.26 -28.86 25.01
C SER A 18 -24.86 -28.25 25.13
N ALA A 19 -24.06 -28.23 24.05
CA ALA A 19 -22.68 -27.72 24.09
C ALA A 19 -22.19 -27.12 22.75
N ALA A 20 -23.00 -26.24 22.15
CA ALA A 20 -22.64 -25.52 20.93
C ALA A 20 -22.44 -24.03 21.21
N CYS A 21 -21.57 -23.36 20.45
CA CYS A 21 -21.56 -21.89 20.45
C CYS A 21 -22.76 -21.38 19.68
N THR A 22 -23.47 -20.41 20.22
CA THR A 22 -24.59 -19.74 19.56
C THR A 22 -24.21 -18.30 19.32
N ALA A 23 -24.59 -17.75 18.17
CA ALA A 23 -24.46 -16.32 17.94
C ALA A 23 -25.19 -15.54 19.05
N PRO A 24 -24.76 -14.32 19.40
CA PRO A 24 -25.45 -13.42 20.31
C PRO A 24 -26.97 -13.38 20.05
N PRO A 25 -27.82 -13.42 21.10
CA PRO A 25 -29.28 -13.49 20.96
C PRO A 25 -29.91 -12.25 20.29
N ASP A 26 -29.17 -11.14 20.19
CA ASP A 26 -29.67 -9.83 19.75
C ASP A 26 -29.71 -9.67 18.21
N GLY A 27 -29.38 -10.71 17.45
CA GLY A 27 -29.46 -10.70 15.98
C GLY A 27 -28.36 -9.87 15.30
N THR A 28 -27.37 -9.37 16.05
CA THR A 28 -26.30 -8.48 15.53
C THR A 28 -25.37 -9.12 14.48
N TRP A 29 -25.47 -10.44 14.28
CA TRP A 29 -24.69 -11.17 13.28
C TRP A 29 -25.38 -11.32 11.91
N SER A 30 -26.67 -10.97 11.78
CA SER A 30 -27.41 -11.22 10.53
C SER A 30 -26.84 -10.51 9.30
N ASP A 31 -25.97 -9.52 9.49
CA ASP A 31 -25.59 -8.57 8.43
C ASP A 31 -24.09 -8.51 8.12
N TYR A 32 -23.23 -9.31 8.79
CA TYR A 32 -21.78 -9.32 8.53
C TYR A 32 -21.32 -10.66 7.94
N PRO A 33 -21.41 -10.86 6.61
CA PRO A 33 -20.74 -11.99 5.98
C PRO A 33 -19.23 -11.87 6.23
N VAL A 34 -18.63 -12.87 6.87
CA VAL A 34 -17.17 -13.07 6.82
C VAL A 34 -16.81 -13.31 5.37
N ARG A 35 -16.38 -12.25 4.67
CA ARG A 35 -15.89 -12.34 3.30
C ARG A 35 -14.41 -12.67 3.32
N LEU A 36 -14.06 -13.82 2.75
CA LEU A 36 -12.69 -14.15 2.39
C LEU A 36 -12.30 -13.25 1.21
N VAL A 37 -11.56 -12.20 1.51
CA VAL A 37 -10.96 -11.29 0.54
C VAL A 37 -9.50 -11.71 0.39
N ARG A 38 -8.96 -11.81 -0.83
CA ARG A 38 -7.54 -12.13 -1.08
C ARG A 38 -6.70 -10.84 -1.05
N SER A 39 -6.38 -10.33 0.12
CA SER A 39 -5.60 -9.11 0.37
C SER A 39 -4.23 -9.43 0.99
N GLY A 40 -3.17 -9.27 0.21
CA GLY A 40 -1.79 -9.45 0.62
C GLY A 40 -1.20 -10.77 0.13
N ARG A 41 0.13 -10.82 0.00
CA ARG A 41 0.85 -12.03 -0.45
C ARG A 41 0.75 -13.16 0.57
N TYR A 42 0.57 -12.89 1.88
CA TYR A 42 0.87 -13.90 2.92
C TYR A 42 -0.11 -14.05 4.09
N PHE A 43 -0.92 -13.06 4.51
CA PHE A 43 -1.72 -13.19 5.75
C PHE A 43 -3.02 -12.38 5.79
N HIS A 44 -4.05 -13.03 6.31
CA HIS A 44 -5.37 -12.52 6.62
C HIS A 44 -5.77 -12.85 8.04
N HIS A 45 -6.54 -11.98 8.68
CA HIS A 45 -7.01 -12.18 10.03
C HIS A 45 -8.42 -11.63 10.20
N TRP A 46 -9.32 -12.48 10.68
CA TRP A 46 -10.65 -12.12 11.14
C TRP A 46 -10.79 -12.45 12.61
N TYR A 47 -11.59 -11.65 13.28
CA TYR A 47 -11.76 -11.71 14.71
C TYR A 47 -13.20 -11.41 15.08
N ALA A 48 -13.76 -12.28 15.92
CA ALA A 48 -15.11 -12.23 16.44
C ALA A 48 -15.05 -12.14 17.97
N GLU A 49 -15.79 -11.20 18.54
CA GLU A 49 -15.92 -11.02 19.98
C GLU A 49 -17.27 -11.48 20.50
N LYS A 50 -17.31 -11.80 21.82
CA LYS A 50 -18.55 -12.10 22.56
C LYS A 50 -19.39 -13.20 21.93
N VAL A 51 -18.73 -14.24 21.41
CA VAL A 51 -19.41 -15.44 20.95
C VAL A 51 -19.89 -16.21 22.18
N VAL A 52 -21.19 -16.53 22.26
CA VAL A 52 -21.73 -17.27 23.41
C VAL A 52 -21.46 -18.75 23.20
N CYS A 53 -20.71 -19.39 24.09
CA CYS A 53 -20.36 -20.81 24.01
C CYS A 53 -20.83 -21.56 25.26
N ASN A 54 -21.49 -22.72 25.08
CA ASN A 54 -21.87 -23.61 26.19
C ASN A 54 -22.73 -22.96 27.30
N GLY A 55 -23.54 -21.96 26.95
CA GLY A 55 -24.46 -21.28 27.86
C GLY A 55 -23.80 -20.37 28.90
N SER A 56 -22.53 -20.00 28.73
CA SER A 56 -21.94 -18.90 29.49
C SER A 56 -21.98 -17.60 28.67
N ASP A 57 -22.43 -16.51 29.30
CA ASP A 57 -22.43 -15.15 28.73
C ASP A 57 -21.01 -14.54 28.63
N ASP A 58 -19.97 -15.38 28.74
CA ASP A 58 -18.59 -14.94 28.90
C ASP A 58 -17.88 -14.73 27.56
N ASP A 59 -17.01 -13.72 27.57
CA ASP A 59 -16.14 -13.17 26.51
C ASP A 59 -15.31 -14.21 25.75
N THR A 60 -15.96 -15.08 24.97
CA THR A 60 -15.32 -16.02 24.05
C THR A 60 -15.12 -15.34 22.70
N ARG A 61 -13.92 -15.51 22.17
CA ARG A 61 -13.43 -14.89 20.96
C ARG A 61 -13.04 -15.97 19.97
N ILE A 62 -13.37 -15.76 18.70
CA ILE A 62 -12.97 -16.65 17.61
C ILE A 62 -12.08 -15.85 16.67
N GLU A 63 -10.90 -16.39 16.37
CA GLU A 63 -9.99 -15.86 15.35
C GLU A 63 -9.89 -16.82 14.19
N LEU A 64 -9.90 -16.28 12.98
CA LEU A 64 -9.56 -16.99 11.76
C LEU A 64 -8.34 -16.31 11.15
N LYS A 65 -7.27 -17.06 10.93
CA LYS A 65 -6.08 -16.59 10.24
C LYS A 65 -5.90 -17.37 8.95
N VAL A 66 -5.70 -16.70 7.83
CA VAL A 66 -5.52 -17.36 6.54
C VAL A 66 -4.23 -16.88 5.90
N THR A 67 -3.39 -17.83 5.52
CA THR A 67 -2.18 -17.63 4.72
C THR A 67 -2.33 -18.39 3.39
N PRO A 68 -1.49 -18.17 2.37
CA PRO A 68 -1.64 -18.83 1.07
C PRO A 68 -1.79 -20.35 1.10
N ASP A 69 -1.22 -20.99 2.11
CA ASP A 69 -1.11 -22.44 2.28
C ASP A 69 -1.72 -22.94 3.60
N CYS A 70 -2.27 -22.08 4.46
CA CYS A 70 -2.88 -22.50 5.73
C CYS A 70 -4.12 -21.69 6.11
N VAL A 71 -5.07 -22.34 6.77
CA VAL A 71 -6.16 -21.73 7.53
C VAL A 71 -5.99 -22.14 8.99
N GLU A 72 -5.85 -21.18 9.89
CA GLU A 72 -5.76 -21.36 11.33
C GLU A 72 -7.02 -20.80 12.00
N LEU A 73 -7.49 -21.50 13.02
CA LEU A 73 -8.70 -21.16 13.75
C LEU A 73 -8.37 -21.24 15.23
N HIS A 74 -8.63 -20.14 15.93
CA HIS A 74 -8.38 -20.02 17.36
C HIS A 74 -9.67 -19.69 18.10
N MET A 75 -9.82 -20.26 19.28
CA MET A 75 -10.81 -19.88 20.27
C MET A 75 -10.09 -19.46 21.54
N VAL A 76 -10.47 -18.30 22.07
CA VAL A 76 -9.93 -17.74 23.31
C VAL A 76 -11.10 -17.38 24.21
N SER A 77 -11.08 -17.81 25.46
CA SER A 77 -12.09 -17.52 26.48
C SER A 77 -11.39 -17.29 27.83
N LYS A 78 -12.02 -16.54 28.73
CA LYS A 78 -11.45 -16.25 30.05
C LYS A 78 -11.09 -17.53 30.82
N ALA A 79 -10.08 -17.43 31.68
CA ALA A 79 -9.47 -18.56 32.42
C ALA A 79 -10.41 -19.43 33.27
N SER A 80 -11.62 -18.96 33.57
CA SER A 80 -12.66 -19.71 34.30
C SER A 80 -13.66 -20.40 33.39
N ALA A 81 -13.50 -20.32 32.06
CA ALA A 81 -14.37 -20.96 31.10
C ALA A 81 -14.19 -22.49 31.12
N LYS A 82 -15.29 -23.21 30.85
CA LYS A 82 -15.29 -24.68 30.70
C LYS A 82 -14.34 -25.10 29.57
N ASP A 83 -13.90 -26.36 29.63
CA ASP A 83 -13.02 -26.94 28.60
C ASP A 83 -13.56 -26.67 27.18
N MET A 84 -12.68 -26.16 26.32
CA MET A 84 -13.01 -25.91 24.92
C MET A 84 -12.47 -27.04 24.05
N ASN A 85 -13.35 -27.58 23.20
CA ASN A 85 -13.02 -28.69 22.32
C ASN A 85 -13.30 -28.32 20.85
N TRP A 86 -12.31 -28.49 19.98
CA TRP A 86 -12.53 -28.58 18.54
C TRP A 86 -12.89 -30.02 18.20
N LEU A 87 -14.03 -30.25 17.54
CA LEU A 87 -14.48 -31.59 17.17
C LEU A 87 -14.36 -31.81 15.67
N ALA A 88 -13.99 -33.01 15.25
CA ALA A 88 -14.12 -33.44 13.87
C ALA A 88 -15.60 -33.58 13.50
N SER A 89 -15.98 -33.03 12.36
CA SER A 89 -17.40 -32.96 11.92
C SER A 89 -18.05 -34.32 11.69
N ASP A 90 -17.24 -35.35 11.46
CA ASP A 90 -17.67 -36.70 11.06
C ASP A 90 -17.60 -37.73 12.19
N THR A 91 -16.73 -37.52 13.18
CA THR A 91 -16.41 -38.53 14.21
C THR A 91 -16.68 -38.06 15.63
N ALA A 92 -16.98 -36.77 15.84
CA ALA A 92 -17.06 -36.14 17.17
C ALA A 92 -15.79 -36.34 18.03
N ASN A 93 -14.67 -36.72 17.40
CA ASN A 93 -13.38 -36.83 18.05
C ASN A 93 -12.87 -35.43 18.41
N VAL A 94 -12.31 -35.31 19.61
CA VAL A 94 -11.67 -34.07 20.07
C VAL A 94 -10.34 -33.90 19.34
N LEU A 95 -10.29 -32.90 18.45
CA LEU A 95 -9.12 -32.50 17.67
C LEU A 95 -8.17 -31.58 18.44
N SER A 96 -8.69 -30.87 19.44
CA SER A 96 -7.93 -30.01 20.34
C SER A 96 -8.78 -29.76 21.58
N SER A 97 -8.24 -29.97 22.78
CA SER A 97 -8.90 -29.70 24.06
C SER A 97 -8.05 -28.80 24.93
N SER A 98 -8.66 -27.80 25.57
CA SER A 98 -7.98 -26.92 26.51
C SER A 98 -8.75 -26.78 27.81
N THR A 99 -8.01 -26.85 28.91
CA THR A 99 -8.46 -26.55 30.28
C THR A 99 -8.12 -25.12 30.71
N ASN A 100 -7.53 -24.31 29.83
CA ASN A 100 -7.04 -22.95 30.11
C ASN A 100 -7.75 -21.87 29.27
N GLY A 101 -8.90 -22.19 28.67
CA GLY A 101 -9.66 -21.25 27.87
C GLY A 101 -9.02 -20.90 26.51
N TYR A 102 -8.11 -21.73 25.96
CA TYR A 102 -7.54 -21.52 24.63
C TYR A 102 -7.43 -22.81 23.81
N ALA A 103 -8.10 -22.88 22.66
CA ALA A 103 -7.99 -24.01 21.74
C ALA A 103 -7.77 -23.52 20.31
N GLY A 104 -6.76 -24.06 19.62
CA GLY A 104 -6.51 -23.75 18.22
C GLY A 104 -6.26 -24.98 17.36
N ILE A 105 -6.56 -24.83 16.07
CA ILE A 105 -6.35 -25.84 15.04
C ILE A 105 -5.96 -25.17 13.73
N SER A 106 -5.16 -25.84 12.93
CA SER A 106 -4.81 -25.39 11.59
C SER A 106 -5.01 -26.48 10.55
N TYR A 107 -5.27 -26.04 9.33
CA TYR A 107 -5.38 -26.86 8.13
C TYR A 107 -4.45 -26.27 7.08
N CYS A 108 -3.41 -27.01 6.72
CA CYS A 108 -2.37 -26.52 5.81
C CYS A 108 -2.16 -27.45 4.62
N VAL A 109 -1.90 -26.89 3.45
CA VAL A 109 -1.50 -27.65 2.27
C VAL A 109 -0.01 -28.00 2.39
N LYS A 110 0.31 -29.30 2.36
CA LYS A 110 1.67 -29.82 2.35
C LYS A 110 1.87 -30.70 1.12
N CYS A 111 2.92 -30.44 0.35
CA CYS A 111 3.25 -31.21 -0.86
C CYS A 111 4.49 -32.08 -0.65
N ASN A 112 4.49 -33.28 -1.25
CA ASN A 112 5.60 -34.24 -1.15
C ASN A 112 6.92 -33.72 -1.73
N SER A 113 6.86 -32.81 -2.71
CA SER A 113 8.01 -32.08 -3.24
C SER A 113 7.76 -30.58 -3.12
N GLU A 114 8.40 -29.93 -2.15
CA GLU A 114 8.34 -28.46 -2.04
C GLU A 114 9.18 -27.72 -3.12
N LEU A 115 9.80 -28.47 -4.04
CA LEU A 115 10.70 -27.97 -5.09
C LEU A 115 10.32 -28.32 -6.54
N ASN A 116 9.38 -29.22 -6.82
CA ASN A 116 9.09 -29.59 -8.22
C ASN A 116 8.12 -28.59 -8.88
N ASP A 117 8.55 -27.32 -9.01
CA ASP A 117 7.93 -26.33 -9.90
C ASP A 117 8.46 -26.47 -11.35
N THR A 118 8.79 -27.69 -11.81
CA THR A 118 9.15 -27.91 -13.23
C THR A 118 7.93 -27.91 -14.15
N SER A 119 6.72 -27.94 -13.60
CA SER A 119 5.48 -27.82 -14.37
C SER A 119 5.04 -26.37 -14.46
N ASP A 120 4.96 -25.87 -15.69
CA ASP A 120 4.37 -24.59 -16.11
C ASP A 120 2.89 -24.37 -15.73
N SER A 121 2.34 -25.19 -14.85
CA SER A 121 0.96 -25.15 -14.42
C SER A 121 0.88 -25.16 -12.90
N ASN A 122 0.39 -24.05 -12.32
CA ASN A 122 -0.20 -23.95 -10.97
C ASN A 122 -1.40 -24.92 -10.73
N ALA A 123 -1.54 -25.97 -11.55
CA ALA A 123 -2.69 -26.87 -11.61
C ALA A 123 -2.38 -28.28 -11.08
N ASP A 124 -1.12 -28.65 -10.92
CA ASP A 124 -0.77 -30.00 -10.45
C ASP A 124 -0.52 -30.02 -8.94
N LEU A 125 -1.61 -30.09 -8.18
CA LEU A 125 -1.58 -30.38 -6.73
C LEU A 125 -1.40 -31.89 -6.46
N SER A 126 -1.00 -32.71 -7.45
CA SER A 126 -0.76 -34.13 -7.23
C SER A 126 0.34 -34.34 -6.19
N GLY A 127 0.05 -35.13 -5.15
CA GLY A 127 0.96 -35.34 -4.03
C GLY A 127 0.95 -34.22 -2.98
N CYS A 128 0.03 -33.26 -3.05
CA CYS A 128 -0.30 -32.35 -1.94
C CYS A 128 -1.45 -32.92 -1.10
N ASN A 129 -1.33 -32.83 0.23
CA ASN A 129 -2.36 -33.23 1.19
C ASN A 129 -2.64 -32.08 2.16
N ILE A 130 -3.86 -32.02 2.69
CA ILE A 130 -4.17 -31.14 3.82
C ILE A 130 -3.65 -31.82 5.10
N VAL A 131 -2.73 -31.16 5.79
CA VAL A 131 -2.24 -31.54 7.11
C VAL A 131 -3.00 -30.73 8.14
N GLN A 132 -3.69 -31.46 9.01
CA GLN A 132 -4.33 -30.91 10.17
C GLN A 132 -3.36 -30.94 11.35
N THR A 133 -3.20 -29.82 12.03
CA THR A 133 -2.29 -29.71 13.18
C THR A 133 -2.98 -29.01 14.34
N GLN A 134 -2.89 -29.60 15.52
CA GLN A 134 -3.34 -28.96 16.75
C GLN A 134 -2.39 -27.82 17.12
N ILE A 135 -2.93 -26.63 17.40
CA ILE A 135 -2.14 -25.53 17.93
C ILE A 135 -1.97 -25.78 19.43
N PRO A 136 -0.74 -25.81 19.95
CA PRO A 136 -0.49 -26.17 21.35
C PRO A 136 -1.22 -25.22 22.32
N THR A 137 -1.92 -25.79 23.29
CA THR A 137 -2.80 -25.04 24.20
C THR A 137 -2.03 -24.16 25.18
N ASN A 138 -0.73 -24.43 25.36
CA ASN A 138 0.22 -23.59 26.08
C ASN A 138 0.72 -22.39 25.27
N CYS A 139 0.38 -22.29 23.97
CA CYS A 139 0.74 -21.18 23.10
C CYS A 139 -0.37 -20.13 22.94
N CYS A 140 -1.09 -19.81 24.03
CA CYS A 140 -2.07 -18.73 24.00
C CYS A 140 -1.37 -17.43 23.58
N PRO A 141 -1.70 -16.82 22.43
CA PRO A 141 -0.87 -15.77 21.81
C PRO A 141 -0.92 -14.41 22.53
N LEU A 142 -1.51 -14.32 23.73
CA LEU A 142 -2.10 -13.10 24.26
C LEU A 142 -1.74 -12.89 25.73
N SER A 143 -0.69 -12.10 25.98
CA SER A 143 -0.41 -11.56 27.32
C SER A 143 -0.57 -10.03 27.40
N SER A 144 -1.34 -9.41 26.50
CA SER A 144 -1.74 -8.02 26.74
C SER A 144 -2.80 -8.03 27.84
N THR A 145 -2.45 -7.46 28.98
CA THR A 145 -3.39 -7.12 30.04
C THR A 145 -4.54 -6.33 29.40
N THR A 146 -5.77 -6.84 29.55
CA THR A 146 -6.96 -5.98 29.45
C THR A 146 -6.77 -4.76 30.35
N GLY A 147 -7.49 -3.67 30.11
CA GLY A 147 -7.41 -2.47 30.96
C GLY A 147 -7.74 -2.73 32.44
N THR A 148 -8.23 -3.93 32.77
CA THR A 148 -8.58 -4.42 34.11
C THR A 148 -7.52 -5.33 34.75
N GLY A 149 -6.43 -5.67 34.05
CA GLY A 149 -5.38 -6.55 34.57
C GLY A 149 -5.65 -8.05 34.43
N ASP A 150 -6.79 -8.45 33.85
CA ASP A 150 -7.11 -9.85 33.57
C ASP A 150 -6.46 -10.27 32.25
N SER A 151 -5.72 -11.39 32.24
CA SER A 151 -5.28 -12.04 31.02
C SER A 151 -6.40 -12.95 30.49
N LEU A 152 -6.66 -12.90 29.19
CA LEU A 152 -7.62 -13.81 28.54
C LEU A 152 -7.23 -15.28 28.69
N CYS A 153 -5.99 -15.59 29.08
CA CYS A 153 -5.48 -16.95 29.30
C CYS A 153 -5.28 -17.31 30.81
N GLY A 154 -5.64 -16.43 31.76
CA GLY A 154 -5.52 -16.68 33.21
C GLY A 154 -4.20 -16.29 33.87
N SER A 155 -4.23 -16.20 35.20
CA SER A 155 -3.04 -15.89 36.03
C SER A 155 -2.10 -17.10 36.09
N GLY A 156 -0.82 -16.91 35.78
CA GLY A 156 0.20 -17.97 35.78
C GLY A 156 0.89 -18.18 34.44
N TRP A 157 0.50 -17.44 33.40
CA TRP A 157 1.15 -17.46 32.09
C TRP A 157 2.22 -16.39 31.97
N SER A 158 3.47 -16.82 31.74
CA SER A 158 4.49 -16.00 31.09
C SER A 158 4.76 -16.59 29.70
N TYR A 159 5.03 -15.73 28.71
CA TYR A 159 5.50 -16.12 27.37
C TYR A 159 6.66 -17.14 27.41
N GLU A 160 7.38 -17.22 28.52
CA GLU A 160 8.49 -18.14 28.77
C GLU A 160 8.08 -19.62 28.76
N THR A 161 6.80 -19.95 28.96
CA THR A 161 6.31 -21.34 28.81
C THR A 161 6.21 -21.82 27.35
N CYS A 162 6.34 -20.91 26.38
CA CYS A 162 6.55 -21.19 24.96
C CYS A 162 8.02 -21.07 24.52
N SER A 163 8.95 -20.79 25.45
CA SER A 163 10.35 -20.54 25.14
C SER A 163 11.11 -21.84 24.74
N GLY A 164 11.10 -22.11 23.45
CA GLY A 164 12.31 -22.14 22.62
C GLY A 164 13.43 -23.16 22.84
N SER A 165 13.53 -23.89 23.95
CA SER A 165 14.57 -24.95 24.04
C SER A 165 14.13 -26.26 23.37
N SER A 166 12.83 -26.41 23.11
CA SER A 166 12.25 -27.49 22.32
C SER A 166 11.09 -26.90 21.51
N ALA A 167 11.40 -26.35 20.34
CA ALA A 167 10.39 -25.86 19.41
C ALA A 167 9.29 -26.91 19.25
N LEU A 168 8.03 -26.51 19.42
CA LEU A 168 6.87 -27.35 19.11
C LEU A 168 6.95 -27.72 17.63
N THR A 169 7.46 -28.93 17.37
CA THR A 169 7.64 -29.44 16.02
C THR A 169 6.30 -29.99 15.55
N THR A 170 5.73 -29.34 14.54
CA THR A 170 4.60 -29.90 13.82
C THR A 170 5.10 -30.63 12.59
N GLU A 171 4.21 -31.31 11.89
CA GLU A 171 4.54 -31.91 10.60
C GLU A 171 5.04 -30.90 9.56
N LEU A 172 4.78 -29.60 9.73
CA LEU A 172 5.28 -28.53 8.85
C LEU A 172 6.64 -27.99 9.29
N THR A 173 6.84 -27.78 10.60
CA THR A 173 8.07 -27.17 11.13
C THR A 173 9.14 -28.19 11.53
N LYS A 174 8.85 -29.51 11.49
CA LYS A 174 9.83 -30.56 11.82
C LYS A 174 11.13 -30.38 11.05
N ASN A 175 12.26 -30.73 11.65
CA ASN A 175 13.60 -30.58 11.08
C ASN A 175 14.05 -29.14 10.78
N VAL A 176 13.28 -28.11 11.16
CA VAL A 176 13.74 -26.72 11.10
C VAL A 176 13.95 -26.21 12.51
N THR A 177 15.08 -25.55 12.74
CA THR A 177 15.38 -24.87 14.01
C THR A 177 15.77 -23.44 13.71
N ILE A 178 15.26 -22.50 14.50
CA ILE A 178 15.65 -21.09 14.45
C ILE A 178 16.51 -20.79 15.67
N THR A 179 17.62 -20.09 15.47
CA THR A 179 18.48 -19.59 16.56
C THR A 179 18.53 -18.08 16.48
N SER A 180 18.25 -17.43 17.60
CA SER A 180 18.24 -15.97 17.75
C SER A 180 18.71 -15.60 19.16
N SER A 181 19.25 -14.39 19.32
CA SER A 181 19.51 -13.80 20.64
C SER A 181 18.23 -13.34 21.35
N HIS A 182 17.07 -13.49 20.72
CA HIS A 182 15.77 -13.09 21.24
C HIS A 182 14.82 -14.29 21.36
N PRO A 183 13.77 -14.17 22.20
CA PRO A 183 12.80 -15.23 22.35
C PRO A 183 12.17 -15.61 21.00
N ILE A 184 12.09 -16.92 20.75
CA ILE A 184 11.42 -17.50 19.60
C ILE A 184 10.17 -18.21 20.10
N VAL A 185 9.03 -17.88 19.50
CA VAL A 185 7.75 -18.53 19.74
C VAL A 185 7.40 -19.34 18.49
N GLY A 186 7.24 -20.65 18.66
CA GLY A 186 6.68 -21.51 17.61
C GLY A 186 5.19 -21.66 17.80
N ASN A 187 4.37 -21.15 16.87
CA ASN A 187 2.92 -21.38 16.88
C ASN A 187 2.51 -22.67 16.13
N GLY A 188 3.50 -23.49 15.78
CA GLY A 188 3.36 -24.73 15.02
C GLY A 188 3.50 -24.58 13.50
N HIS A 189 3.24 -23.40 12.93
CA HIS A 189 3.26 -23.20 11.46
C HIS A 189 4.21 -22.09 11.01
N SER A 190 4.68 -21.30 11.95
CA SER A 190 5.63 -20.22 11.78
C SER A 190 6.53 -20.12 13.01
N PHE A 191 7.66 -19.44 12.83
CA PHE A 191 8.54 -19.06 13.92
C PHE A 191 8.47 -17.56 14.09
N GLU A 192 8.02 -17.11 15.26
CA GLU A 192 7.99 -15.70 15.61
C GLU A 192 9.20 -15.35 16.46
N ILE A 193 9.98 -14.38 15.99
CA ILE A 193 11.10 -13.79 16.73
C ILE A 193 10.60 -12.50 17.39
N ARG A 194 10.66 -12.45 18.71
CA ARG A 194 10.27 -11.26 19.51
C ARG A 194 11.43 -10.27 19.56
N VAL A 195 11.43 -9.35 18.60
CA VAL A 195 12.47 -8.35 18.46
C VAL A 195 12.23 -7.23 19.50
N PRO A 196 13.22 -6.88 20.34
CA PRO A 196 13.04 -5.82 21.31
C PRO A 196 12.87 -4.47 20.61
N ARG A 197 12.12 -3.56 21.22
CA ARG A 197 12.04 -2.15 20.80
C ARG A 197 13.42 -1.52 20.57
N GLY A 198 14.41 -1.93 21.38
CA GLY A 198 15.78 -1.40 21.44
C GLY A 198 15.86 0.07 21.92
N SER A 199 17.08 0.61 22.04
CA SER A 199 17.36 1.97 22.55
C SER A 199 17.29 3.07 21.47
N GLY A 200 17.07 4.32 21.90
CA GLY A 200 17.04 5.49 21.01
C GLY A 200 15.63 5.90 20.57
N ASN A 201 15.58 6.75 19.55
CA ASN A 201 14.34 7.29 18.97
C ASN A 201 14.15 6.78 17.52
N GLN A 202 13.25 7.41 16.76
CA GLN A 202 12.95 7.03 15.37
C GLN A 202 14.12 7.19 14.39
N LEU A 203 15.21 7.84 14.80
CA LEU A 203 16.43 7.99 14.00
C LEU A 203 17.34 6.76 14.05
N SER A 204 17.09 5.85 15.01
CA SER A 204 17.87 4.65 15.21
C SER A 204 17.14 3.46 14.63
N ASN A 205 17.75 2.76 13.68
CA ASN A 205 17.22 1.52 13.11
C ASN A 205 17.47 0.33 14.06
N ILE A 206 16.77 -0.77 13.84
CA ILE A 206 17.02 -2.06 14.51
C ILE A 206 17.73 -2.98 13.52
N PHE A 207 18.71 -3.73 14.01
CA PHE A 207 19.45 -4.76 13.29
C PHE A 207 19.43 -6.03 14.13
N HIS A 208 19.02 -7.14 13.53
CA HIS A 208 18.90 -8.41 14.25
C HIS A 208 19.28 -9.58 13.36
N THR A 209 20.38 -10.26 13.69
CA THR A 209 20.83 -11.48 13.01
C THR A 209 20.22 -12.72 13.65
N PHE A 210 19.78 -13.65 12.82
CA PHE A 210 19.26 -14.95 13.24
C PHE A 210 19.66 -16.03 12.23
N ASP A 211 19.64 -17.28 12.70
CA ASP A 211 20.00 -18.45 11.91
C ASP A 211 18.79 -19.36 11.72
N ILE A 212 18.67 -19.92 10.52
CA ILE A 212 17.72 -20.97 10.17
C ILE A 212 18.53 -22.22 9.86
N ASN A 213 18.32 -23.29 10.62
CA ASN A 213 18.94 -24.58 10.38
C ASN A 213 17.90 -25.59 9.89
N ASN A 214 18.05 -26.05 8.66
CA ASN A 214 17.25 -27.10 8.06
C ASN A 214 18.01 -28.44 8.14
N ASN A 215 17.63 -29.26 9.12
CA ASN A 215 18.22 -30.58 9.37
C ASN A 215 17.70 -31.68 8.42
N SER A 216 16.92 -31.34 7.40
CA SER A 216 16.52 -32.30 6.36
C SER A 216 17.46 -32.26 5.16
N ASN A 217 17.37 -33.28 4.31
CA ASN A 217 18.13 -33.37 3.05
C ASN A 217 17.41 -32.68 1.87
N THR A 218 16.26 -32.06 2.09
CA THR A 218 15.48 -31.32 1.09
C THR A 218 15.29 -29.87 1.50
N TRP A 219 14.92 -29.02 0.55
CA TRP A 219 14.49 -27.66 0.89
C TRP A 219 13.20 -27.66 1.70
N LYS A 220 13.01 -26.60 2.48
CA LYS A 220 11.79 -26.39 3.26
C LYS A 220 11.27 -24.96 3.16
N LYS A 221 9.96 -24.82 3.06
CA LYS A 221 9.25 -23.55 3.27
C LYS A 221 9.18 -23.26 4.77
N VAL A 222 9.59 -22.05 5.14
CA VAL A 222 9.59 -21.57 6.52
C VAL A 222 8.90 -20.23 6.55
N LYS A 223 7.93 -20.08 7.45
CA LYS A 223 7.28 -18.80 7.74
C LYS A 223 7.94 -18.18 8.95
N LEU A 224 8.39 -16.94 8.80
CA LEU A 224 9.02 -16.16 9.85
C LEU A 224 8.14 -14.96 10.16
N ASN A 225 7.88 -14.75 11.44
CA ASN A 225 7.26 -13.55 11.96
C ASN A 225 8.28 -12.79 12.80
N PHE A 226 8.30 -11.47 12.70
CA PHE A 226 9.12 -10.59 13.51
C PHE A 226 8.19 -9.63 14.21
N HIS A 227 8.10 -9.73 15.53
CA HIS A 227 7.17 -8.91 16.30
C HIS A 227 7.92 -7.96 17.21
N ILE A 228 7.50 -6.69 17.20
CA ILE A 228 8.00 -5.66 18.10
C ILE A 228 6.82 -5.09 18.88
N ASP A 229 6.83 -5.31 20.18
CA ASP A 229 5.96 -4.63 21.12
C ASP A 229 6.45 -3.20 21.36
N ASN A 230 5.52 -2.25 21.32
CA ASN A 230 5.78 -0.83 21.54
C ASN A 230 6.95 -0.27 20.70
N PRO A 231 6.95 -0.37 19.35
CA PRO A 231 8.06 0.06 18.49
C PRO A 231 8.30 1.58 18.53
N ARG A 232 9.34 2.06 17.83
CA ARG A 232 9.70 3.50 17.83
C ARG A 232 9.00 4.25 16.69
N ARG A 233 7.84 4.88 16.92
CA ARG A 233 7.10 5.65 15.87
C ARG A 233 7.05 4.94 14.52
N HIS A 234 6.21 3.91 14.44
CA HIS A 234 6.35 2.88 13.42
C HIS A 234 5.51 3.12 12.15
N THR A 235 4.98 4.33 11.97
CA THR A 235 4.27 4.70 10.72
C THR A 235 5.19 4.58 9.51
N GLY A 236 6.48 4.91 9.64
CA GLY A 236 7.48 4.69 8.58
C GLY A 236 8.31 3.42 8.69
N ALA A 237 7.94 2.45 9.54
CA ALA A 237 8.80 1.30 9.84
C ALA A 237 8.86 0.28 8.69
N ALA A 238 10.02 0.17 8.04
CA ALA A 238 10.31 -0.72 6.91
C ALA A 238 11.08 -1.96 7.38
N GLY A 239 10.56 -3.16 7.11
CA GLY A 239 11.27 -4.42 7.32
C GLY A 239 12.05 -4.83 6.08
N ILE A 240 13.36 -5.04 6.21
CA ILE A 240 14.23 -5.54 5.14
C ILE A 240 15.00 -6.76 5.65
N LEU A 241 15.01 -7.84 4.87
CA LEU A 241 15.93 -8.96 5.10
C LEU A 241 17.19 -8.79 4.28
N ARG A 242 18.34 -8.84 4.95
CA ARG A 242 19.67 -8.67 4.37
C ARG A 242 20.53 -9.90 4.61
N ASP A 243 21.53 -10.01 3.76
CA ASP A 243 22.67 -10.87 3.99
C ASP A 243 23.56 -10.21 5.07
N PRO A 244 23.81 -10.88 6.21
CA PRO A 244 24.54 -10.29 7.34
C PRO A 244 26.01 -9.95 7.01
N ASP A 245 26.64 -10.67 6.07
CA ASP A 245 28.06 -10.49 5.77
C ASP A 245 28.27 -9.31 4.82
N THR A 246 27.40 -9.19 3.82
CA THR A 246 27.52 -8.15 2.78
C THR A 246 26.67 -6.91 3.05
N GLN A 247 25.69 -7.01 3.97
CA GLN A 247 24.68 -5.99 4.27
C GLN A 247 23.80 -5.59 3.06
N GLU A 248 23.79 -6.41 2.02
CA GLU A 248 22.98 -6.24 0.82
C GLU A 248 21.56 -6.79 1.06
N PRO A 249 20.50 -6.16 0.51
CA PRO A 249 19.14 -6.68 0.58
C PRO A 249 19.03 -8.02 -0.16
N THR A 250 18.24 -8.95 0.39
CA THR A 250 18.05 -10.30 -0.18
C THR A 250 17.03 -10.37 -1.31
N GLY A 251 16.14 -9.36 -1.43
CA GLY A 251 14.97 -9.43 -2.31
C GLY A 251 13.78 -10.20 -1.73
N ILE A 252 13.92 -10.81 -0.55
CA ILE A 252 12.84 -11.53 0.12
C ILE A 252 11.85 -10.50 0.67
N HIS A 253 10.60 -10.61 0.22
CA HIS A 253 9.54 -9.71 0.63
C HIS A 253 9.17 -9.90 2.12
N VAL A 254 9.12 -8.78 2.86
CA VAL A 254 8.60 -8.72 4.23
C VAL A 254 7.27 -8.00 4.20
N GLN A 255 6.17 -8.72 4.38
CA GLN A 255 4.84 -8.13 4.51
C GLN A 255 4.68 -7.57 5.92
N MET A 256 4.30 -6.29 6.02
CA MET A 256 4.25 -5.59 7.30
C MET A 256 2.81 -5.30 7.70
N SER A 257 2.53 -5.47 8.98
CA SER A 257 1.30 -5.03 9.64
C SER A 257 1.63 -4.27 10.91
N LYS A 258 0.79 -3.31 11.27
CA LYS A 258 1.00 -2.48 12.45
C LYS A 258 -0.26 -1.97 13.11
N ASN A 259 -0.15 -1.52 14.36
CA ASN A 259 -1.23 -0.87 15.10
C ASN A 259 -0.68 0.15 16.11
N TRP A 260 -1.45 1.22 16.36
CA TRP A 260 -1.19 2.20 17.42
C TRP A 260 -2.44 2.62 18.19
N HIS A 261 -3.53 1.86 18.09
CA HIS A 261 -4.83 2.26 18.62
C HIS A 261 -5.18 1.51 19.92
N PRO A 262 -5.14 2.16 21.10
CA PRO A 262 -5.51 1.56 22.38
C PRO A 262 -6.89 1.98 22.91
N THR A 263 -7.77 2.57 22.09
CA THR A 263 -8.98 3.27 22.57
C THR A 263 -10.11 2.34 23.02
N LYS A 264 -10.11 1.07 22.59
CA LYS A 264 -11.04 0.03 23.04
C LYS A 264 -10.25 -1.17 23.54
N ASP A 265 -10.77 -1.82 24.59
CA ASP A 265 -10.22 -3.06 25.14
C ASP A 265 -10.64 -4.26 24.27
N VAL A 266 -10.00 -4.37 23.10
CA VAL A 266 -10.20 -5.43 22.12
C VAL A 266 -8.87 -6.14 21.85
N LEU A 267 -8.94 -7.36 21.35
CA LEU A 267 -7.73 -8.13 21.07
C LEU A 267 -6.89 -7.47 19.97
N TYR A 268 -5.56 -7.56 20.10
CA TYR A 268 -4.59 -6.93 19.19
C TYR A 268 -4.70 -5.40 19.11
N ASN A 269 -5.39 -4.75 20.06
CA ASN A 269 -5.26 -3.32 20.26
C ASN A 269 -3.82 -2.97 20.68
N GLY A 270 -3.57 -1.67 20.82
CA GLY A 270 -2.31 -1.19 21.34
C GLY A 270 -1.30 -0.87 20.25
N TYR A 271 -0.03 -0.90 20.62
CA TYR A 271 1.04 -0.28 19.86
C TYR A 271 2.11 -1.31 19.49
N TRP A 272 2.09 -1.81 18.26
CA TRP A 272 2.94 -2.93 17.81
C TRP A 272 3.23 -2.89 16.31
N TRP A 273 4.30 -3.58 15.91
CA TRP A 273 4.66 -3.82 14.51
C TRP A 273 4.99 -5.30 14.31
N THR A 274 4.53 -5.87 13.20
CA THR A 274 4.80 -7.25 12.80
C THR A 274 5.25 -7.30 11.35
N GLY A 275 6.38 -7.94 11.07
CA GLY A 275 6.84 -8.31 9.74
C GLY A 275 6.71 -9.81 9.51
N VAL A 276 6.21 -10.23 8.35
CA VAL A 276 6.03 -11.63 7.96
C VAL A 276 6.82 -11.89 6.69
N ALA A 277 7.64 -12.94 6.70
CA ALA A 277 8.41 -13.38 5.53
C ALA A 277 8.23 -14.88 5.30
N HIS A 278 8.04 -15.26 4.05
CA HIS A 278 8.02 -16.66 3.61
C HIS A 278 9.34 -16.95 2.91
N VAL A 279 10.13 -17.87 3.45
CA VAL A 279 11.46 -18.21 2.94
C VAL A 279 11.53 -19.69 2.57
N ARG A 280 12.23 -20.00 1.47
CA ARG A 280 12.61 -21.39 1.13
C ARG A 280 14.04 -21.59 1.59
N VAL A 281 14.28 -22.46 2.57
CA VAL A 281 15.63 -22.69 3.12
C VAL A 281 16.26 -23.97 2.57
N PRO A 282 17.52 -23.95 2.11
CA PRO A 282 18.24 -25.16 1.70
C PRO A 282 18.53 -26.08 2.89
N PRO A 283 18.93 -27.33 2.67
CA PRO A 283 19.57 -28.16 3.68
C PRO A 283 20.75 -27.42 4.36
N GLY A 284 20.85 -27.55 5.68
CA GLY A 284 21.90 -26.92 6.49
C GLY A 284 21.52 -25.54 7.04
N LYS A 285 22.56 -24.77 7.40
CA LYS A 285 22.43 -23.47 8.07
C LYS A 285 22.37 -22.32 7.06
N THR A 286 21.42 -21.40 7.25
CA THR A 286 21.35 -20.11 6.56
C THR A 286 21.22 -18.97 7.57
N SER A 287 22.02 -17.92 7.40
CA SER A 287 22.00 -16.73 8.28
C SER A 287 21.36 -15.54 7.56
N LEU A 288 20.54 -14.79 8.28
CA LEU A 288 19.85 -13.59 7.78
C LEU A 288 19.91 -12.48 8.82
N GLU A 289 19.84 -11.24 8.37
CA GLU A 289 19.69 -10.06 9.22
C GLU A 289 18.38 -9.34 8.90
N LEU A 290 17.53 -9.14 9.91
CA LEU A 290 16.41 -8.22 9.85
C LEU A 290 16.90 -6.80 10.12
N VAL A 291 16.54 -5.87 9.23
CA VAL A 291 16.59 -4.43 9.49
C VAL A 291 15.17 -3.91 9.62
N VAL A 292 14.91 -3.15 10.70
CA VAL A 292 13.72 -2.30 10.79
C VAL A 292 14.18 -0.85 10.69
N ALA A 293 13.96 -0.25 9.53
CA ALA A 293 14.28 1.15 9.26
C ALA A 293 13.09 2.05 9.59
N TYR A 294 13.29 3.09 10.40
CA TYR A 294 12.20 3.97 10.84
C TYR A 294 12.19 5.29 10.06
N GLN A 295 13.06 6.24 10.43
CA GLN A 295 13.14 7.52 9.73
C GLN A 295 13.95 7.42 8.44
N TYR A 296 15.10 6.75 8.50
CA TYR A 296 16.10 6.73 7.43
C TYR A 296 16.53 5.31 7.08
N TYR A 297 16.67 5.04 5.79
CA TYR A 297 17.41 3.89 5.29
C TYR A 297 18.61 4.39 4.49
N LYS A 298 19.82 4.03 4.93
CA LYS A 298 21.09 4.41 4.28
C LYS A 298 21.16 5.91 3.90
N GLY A 299 20.77 6.78 4.83
CA GLY A 299 20.89 8.24 4.70
C GLY A 299 19.68 8.98 4.11
N LEU A 300 18.75 8.29 3.43
CA LEU A 300 17.54 8.92 2.89
C LEU A 300 16.29 8.48 3.65
N HIS A 301 15.26 9.32 3.64
CA HIS A 301 13.98 8.98 4.26
C HIS A 301 13.43 7.67 3.68
N GLY A 302 13.14 6.70 4.55
CA GLY A 302 12.51 5.46 4.11
C GLY A 302 11.06 5.71 3.71
N VAL A 303 10.58 5.09 2.64
CA VAL A 303 9.15 5.00 2.36
C VAL A 303 8.68 3.59 2.69
N THR A 304 7.47 3.46 3.24
CA THR A 304 6.89 2.15 3.57
C THR A 304 5.46 2.07 3.14
N HIS A 305 5.00 0.89 2.70
CA HIS A 305 3.59 0.57 2.55
C HIS A 305 3.30 -0.69 3.37
N SER A 306 2.32 -0.60 4.26
CA SER A 306 2.02 -1.67 5.20
C SER A 306 0.54 -1.72 5.53
N GLN A 307 0.09 -2.89 5.98
CA GLN A 307 -1.24 -3.06 6.54
C GLN A 307 -1.32 -2.33 7.89
N LEU A 308 -2.41 -1.61 8.10
CA LEU A 308 -2.75 -0.92 9.33
C LEU A 308 -3.99 -1.56 9.94
N SER A 309 -3.83 -2.06 11.16
CA SER A 309 -4.95 -2.50 11.98
C SER A 309 -5.62 -1.32 12.65
N LEU A 310 -6.94 -1.23 12.49
CA LEU A 310 -7.79 -0.31 13.25
C LEU A 310 -8.40 -0.95 14.50
N LEU A 311 -8.00 -2.17 14.85
CA LEU A 311 -8.42 -2.79 16.11
C LEU A 311 -8.01 -1.88 17.27
N GLY A 312 -9.00 -1.52 18.09
CA GLY A 312 -8.81 -0.57 19.18
C GLY A 312 -9.01 0.89 18.79
N TRP A 313 -9.33 1.26 17.55
CA TRP A 313 -9.72 2.64 17.16
C TRP A 313 -11.23 2.87 17.24
N GLY A 314 -12.03 1.87 16.88
CA GLY A 314 -13.48 1.92 17.01
C GLY A 314 -14.27 1.42 15.81
N VAL A 315 -13.60 1.22 14.67
CA VAL A 315 -14.09 0.52 13.48
C VAL A 315 -13.16 -0.65 13.19
N ASN A 316 -13.69 -1.72 12.58
CA ASN A 316 -12.96 -2.95 12.33
C ASN A 316 -12.87 -3.17 10.82
N GLY A 317 -11.75 -2.79 10.20
CA GLY A 317 -11.49 -2.94 8.77
C GLY A 317 -10.00 -2.91 8.47
N LEU A 318 -9.61 -3.53 7.36
CA LEU A 318 -8.24 -3.44 6.86
C LEU A 318 -8.02 -2.03 6.32
N TRP A 319 -7.06 -1.33 6.90
CA TRP A 319 -6.44 -0.17 6.30
C TRP A 319 -5.05 -0.54 5.79
N GLU A 320 -4.57 0.22 4.84
CA GLU A 320 -3.18 0.24 4.46
C GLU A 320 -2.67 1.67 4.63
N GLU A 321 -1.41 1.79 5.02
CA GLU A 321 -0.78 3.07 5.28
C GLU A 321 0.56 3.10 4.56
N VAL A 322 0.79 4.24 3.92
CA VAL A 322 2.08 4.63 3.41
C VAL A 322 2.67 5.71 4.31
N GLY A 323 3.86 5.44 4.84
CA GLY A 323 4.63 6.37 5.67
C GLY A 323 5.93 6.78 4.99
N LEU A 324 6.20 8.09 4.95
CA LEU A 324 7.48 8.66 4.50
C LEU A 324 8.30 9.13 5.71
N GLY A 325 9.26 8.30 6.09
CA GLY A 325 9.89 8.33 7.40
C GLY A 325 8.89 8.07 8.53
N ALA A 326 9.36 8.16 9.78
CA ALA A 326 8.55 7.97 10.98
C ALA A 326 7.80 9.26 11.39
N ASN A 327 7.19 9.93 10.40
CA ASN A 327 6.56 11.25 10.51
C ASN A 327 5.02 11.20 10.49
N GLY A 328 4.39 10.07 10.85
CA GLY A 328 2.95 9.88 10.69
C GLY A 328 2.57 9.36 9.30
N GLU A 329 1.28 9.38 9.01
CA GLU A 329 0.71 8.93 7.74
C GLU A 329 1.06 9.90 6.61
N SER A 330 1.49 9.38 5.46
CA SER A 330 1.59 10.18 4.23
C SER A 330 0.34 10.03 3.38
N ILE A 331 -0.09 8.77 3.17
CA ILE A 331 -1.41 8.45 2.60
C ILE A 331 -1.94 7.14 3.19
N THR A 332 -3.24 7.01 3.39
CA THR A 332 -3.90 5.74 3.77
C THR A 332 -4.90 5.27 2.72
N PHE A 333 -5.02 3.95 2.60
CA PHE A 333 -5.95 3.27 1.72
C PHE A 333 -6.88 2.35 2.50
N GLU A 334 -8.18 2.38 2.19
CA GLU A 334 -9.18 1.45 2.69
C GLU A 334 -9.77 0.70 1.48
N PRO A 335 -9.21 -0.44 1.07
CA PRO A 335 -9.55 -1.09 -0.20
C PRO A 335 -11.05 -1.35 -0.41
N HIS A 336 -11.80 -1.55 0.68
CA HIS A 336 -13.23 -1.84 0.66
C HIS A 336 -14.14 -0.63 0.93
N GLY A 337 -13.56 0.52 1.28
CA GLY A 337 -14.30 1.74 1.60
C GLY A 337 -15.35 1.60 2.72
N HIS A 338 -15.13 0.74 3.72
CA HIS A 338 -16.13 0.49 4.76
C HIS A 338 -16.43 1.72 5.63
N HIS A 339 -15.44 2.54 5.95
CA HIS A 339 -15.58 3.65 6.89
C HIS A 339 -16.16 4.89 6.22
N ARG A 340 -15.61 5.30 5.08
CA ARG A 340 -16.00 6.56 4.41
C ARG A 340 -16.58 6.39 3.01
N LYS A 341 -16.80 5.13 2.59
CA LYS A 341 -17.25 4.75 1.24
C LYS A 341 -16.21 5.09 0.18
N GLN A 342 -14.94 5.04 0.56
CA GLN A 342 -13.82 5.58 -0.22
C GLN A 342 -12.54 4.80 -0.02
N MET A 343 -11.77 4.64 -1.09
CA MET A 343 -10.49 3.96 -1.02
C MET A 343 -9.37 4.83 -0.46
N ILE A 344 -9.29 6.12 -0.77
CA ILE A 344 -8.18 6.98 -0.30
C ILE A 344 -8.67 7.80 0.89
N LEU A 345 -7.93 7.79 2.00
CA LEU A 345 -8.36 8.44 3.24
C LEU A 345 -7.38 9.50 3.73
N ASP A 346 -6.67 9.29 4.84
CA ASP A 346 -5.74 10.30 5.34
C ASP A 346 -4.69 10.57 4.27
N THR A 347 -4.63 11.80 3.74
CA THR A 347 -3.56 12.25 2.85
C THR A 347 -2.97 13.48 3.48
N ARG A 348 -1.65 13.52 3.66
CA ARG A 348 -1.01 14.56 4.48
C ARG A 348 0.18 15.20 3.77
N PRO A 349 0.40 16.52 3.93
CA PRO A 349 1.63 17.15 3.51
C PRO A 349 2.78 16.60 4.35
N TRP A 350 3.97 16.61 3.77
CA TRP A 350 5.18 16.12 4.40
C TRP A 350 6.22 17.23 4.51
N LEU A 351 7.11 17.13 5.51
CA LEU A 351 8.08 18.18 5.87
C LEU A 351 7.47 19.56 6.16
N VAL A 352 6.24 19.58 6.69
CA VAL A 352 5.59 20.78 7.20
C VAL A 352 5.36 20.70 8.70
N CYS A 353 4.97 21.81 9.31
CA CYS A 353 4.60 21.85 10.71
C CYS A 353 3.56 20.78 11.12
N LYS A 354 3.78 20.19 12.30
CA LYS A 354 2.84 19.31 13.00
C LYS A 354 1.44 19.93 13.13
N MET A 355 0.41 19.08 13.12
CA MET A 355 -0.97 19.46 13.44
C MET A 355 -1.07 20.18 14.80
N ASN A 356 -2.04 21.09 14.94
CA ASN A 356 -2.35 21.80 16.19
C ASN A 356 -1.19 22.56 16.88
N VAL A 357 -0.08 22.83 16.18
CA VAL A 357 1.03 23.65 16.69
C VAL A 357 1.09 24.96 15.91
N ALA A 358 1.12 26.10 16.61
CA ALA A 358 1.39 27.41 16.03
C ALA A 358 2.86 27.78 16.24
N GLY A 359 3.57 28.16 15.16
CA GLY A 359 4.99 28.51 15.19
C GLY A 359 5.91 27.31 15.49
N CYS A 360 6.22 26.50 14.48
CA CYS A 360 7.12 25.36 14.69
C CYS A 360 8.59 25.80 14.68
N ALA A 361 9.39 25.16 15.54
CA ALA A 361 10.84 25.24 15.54
C ALA A 361 11.39 23.82 15.59
N GLY A 362 12.42 23.51 14.78
CA GLY A 362 13.08 22.19 14.79
C GLY A 362 13.56 21.70 13.42
N SER A 363 13.93 20.43 13.34
CA SER A 363 14.46 19.76 12.14
C SER A 363 13.34 19.05 11.33
N PRO A 364 13.60 18.60 10.09
CA PRO A 364 12.73 17.67 9.35
C PRO A 364 12.19 16.50 10.19
N ASP A 365 12.94 16.05 11.20
CA ASP A 365 12.57 14.94 12.09
C ASP A 365 11.59 15.34 13.21
N SER A 366 11.32 16.65 13.37
CA SER A 366 10.33 17.19 14.30
C SER A 366 8.99 17.53 13.63
N THR A 367 8.88 17.39 12.31
CA THR A 367 7.66 17.69 11.54
C THR A 367 6.49 16.80 11.97
N GLN A 368 6.76 15.56 12.41
CA GLN A 368 5.80 14.66 13.06
C GLN A 368 4.47 14.58 12.29
N TRP A 369 3.38 14.25 12.99
CA TRP A 369 2.05 14.09 12.45
C TRP A 369 1.46 15.44 11.98
N THR A 370 1.41 15.66 10.67
CA THR A 370 0.88 16.86 10.02
C THR A 370 -0.66 16.83 9.92
N GLU A 371 -1.31 17.91 9.53
CA GLU A 371 -2.78 17.89 9.32
C GLU A 371 -3.18 16.98 8.15
N ASN A 372 -4.40 16.44 8.19
CA ASN A 372 -4.97 15.72 7.06
C ASN A 372 -5.59 16.72 6.06
N VAL A 373 -5.29 16.59 4.77
CA VAL A 373 -5.87 17.41 3.71
C VAL A 373 -7.05 16.73 3.01
N GLY A 374 -7.38 15.49 3.38
CA GLY A 374 -8.52 14.71 2.90
C GLY A 374 -8.12 13.50 2.07
N GLY A 375 -9.11 12.76 1.61
CA GLY A 375 -8.96 11.52 0.85
C GLY A 375 -9.41 11.66 -0.58
N GLY A 376 -9.92 10.56 -1.14
CA GLY A 376 -10.24 10.45 -2.56
C GLY A 376 -10.74 9.05 -2.89
N ASP A 377 -10.90 8.75 -4.17
CA ASP A 377 -11.31 7.43 -4.58
C ASP A 377 -10.87 7.06 -5.99
N PHE A 378 -10.88 5.76 -6.26
CA PHE A 378 -10.77 5.17 -7.58
C PHE A 378 -12.13 4.63 -8.00
N LEU A 379 -12.64 5.07 -9.16
CA LEU A 379 -13.95 4.69 -9.68
C LEU A 379 -15.13 4.94 -8.71
N ASN A 380 -15.73 6.11 -8.81
CA ASN A 380 -17.05 6.40 -8.25
C ASN A 380 -18.11 6.21 -9.35
N ALA A 381 -18.69 5.00 -9.43
CA ALA A 381 -19.83 4.69 -10.28
C ALA A 381 -21.11 4.63 -9.43
N VAL A 382 -22.11 5.46 -9.77
CA VAL A 382 -23.44 5.44 -9.12
C VAL A 382 -24.47 5.16 -10.19
N ASP A 383 -25.34 4.17 -9.95
CA ASP A 383 -26.38 3.80 -10.88
C ASP A 383 -27.57 4.78 -10.88
N LYS A 384 -28.53 4.55 -11.78
CA LYS A 384 -29.77 5.32 -11.86
C LYS A 384 -30.66 5.29 -10.61
N ASN A 385 -30.45 4.32 -9.71
CA ASN A 385 -31.16 4.22 -8.44
C ASN A 385 -30.45 5.00 -7.32
N GLY A 386 -29.30 5.63 -7.60
CA GLY A 386 -28.47 6.31 -6.61
C GLY A 386 -27.57 5.36 -5.81
N MET A 387 -27.38 4.13 -6.27
CA MET A 387 -26.58 3.11 -5.59
C MET A 387 -25.13 3.12 -6.10
N TYR A 388 -24.19 3.25 -5.16
CA TYR A 388 -22.76 3.07 -5.45
C TYR A 388 -22.49 1.63 -5.89
N GLN A 389 -21.72 1.49 -6.96
CA GLN A 389 -21.25 0.20 -7.45
C GLN A 389 -19.93 -0.14 -6.76
N TYR A 390 -20.02 -0.57 -5.50
CA TYR A 390 -18.86 -1.01 -4.73
C TYR A 390 -18.16 -2.18 -5.42
N LEU A 391 -16.87 -2.32 -5.11
CA LEU A 391 -16.07 -3.42 -5.61
C LEU A 391 -16.31 -4.67 -4.76
N VAL A 392 -16.35 -5.80 -5.45
CA VAL A 392 -16.38 -7.15 -4.91
C VAL A 392 -15.19 -7.92 -5.44
N GLN A 393 -14.84 -9.02 -4.76
CA GLN A 393 -13.66 -9.82 -5.10
C GLN A 393 -12.37 -9.00 -5.08
N ASP A 394 -12.29 -8.01 -4.18
CA ASP A 394 -11.11 -7.18 -4.06
C ASP A 394 -9.89 -8.04 -3.74
N THR A 395 -8.78 -7.77 -4.41
CA THR A 395 -7.51 -8.38 -4.05
C THR A 395 -6.41 -7.35 -3.97
N VAL A 396 -5.43 -7.58 -3.10
CA VAL A 396 -4.28 -6.68 -2.91
C VAL A 396 -2.99 -7.45 -3.10
N TYR A 397 -2.09 -6.89 -3.91
CA TYR A 397 -0.78 -7.44 -4.17
C TYR A 397 0.29 -6.38 -3.98
N HIS A 398 1.09 -6.56 -2.93
CA HIS A 398 2.27 -5.73 -2.67
C HIS A 398 3.46 -6.31 -3.41
N THR A 399 3.85 -5.67 -4.50
CA THR A 399 5.08 -6.01 -5.22
C THR A 399 6.29 -5.46 -4.48
N MET A 400 6.14 -4.28 -3.85
CA MET A 400 7.21 -3.57 -3.16
C MET A 400 6.67 -2.84 -1.94
N ASN A 401 7.27 -3.05 -0.76
CA ASN A 401 6.84 -2.38 0.48
C ASN A 401 7.74 -1.21 0.89
N GLY A 402 8.83 -0.96 0.16
CA GLY A 402 9.89 -0.02 0.54
C GLY A 402 11.26 -0.71 0.68
N PRO A 403 12.33 -0.01 1.10
CA PRO A 403 12.32 1.32 1.72
C PRO A 403 12.54 2.49 0.74
N ARG A 404 12.63 2.26 -0.59
CA ARG A 404 12.88 3.29 -1.61
C ARG A 404 11.65 3.61 -2.45
N LEU A 405 10.89 2.59 -2.80
CA LEU A 405 9.67 2.68 -3.59
C LEU A 405 8.66 1.65 -3.08
N THR A 406 7.42 2.08 -2.93
CA THR A 406 6.28 1.22 -2.68
C THR A 406 5.53 0.96 -3.98
N ASN A 407 4.92 -0.21 -4.10
CA ASN A 407 4.10 -0.58 -5.24
C ASN A 407 3.10 -1.66 -4.82
N ALA A 408 1.83 -1.26 -4.73
CA ALA A 408 0.73 -2.14 -4.38
C ALA A 408 -0.36 -2.04 -5.44
N THR A 409 -0.92 -3.17 -5.85
CA THR A 409 -2.02 -3.25 -6.81
C THR A 409 -3.26 -3.84 -6.16
N TYR A 410 -4.37 -3.12 -6.31
CA TYR A 410 -5.71 -3.48 -5.86
C TYR A 410 -6.58 -3.79 -7.07
N THR A 411 -7.06 -5.02 -7.17
CA THR A 411 -8.03 -5.39 -8.19
C THR A 411 -9.40 -5.62 -7.57
N GLY A 412 -10.45 -5.61 -8.38
CA GLY A 412 -11.82 -5.88 -7.96
C GLY A 412 -12.75 -5.86 -9.17
N THR A 413 -14.04 -6.12 -8.95
CA THR A 413 -15.08 -5.96 -9.97
C THR A 413 -16.25 -5.23 -9.35
N THR A 414 -16.94 -4.36 -10.07
CA THR A 414 -18.17 -3.72 -9.58
C THR A 414 -19.22 -4.76 -9.19
N VAL A 415 -20.08 -4.46 -8.21
CA VAL A 415 -21.08 -5.39 -7.68
C VAL A 415 -22.09 -5.88 -8.74
N ASP A 416 -22.38 -5.05 -9.75
CA ASP A 416 -23.19 -5.41 -10.93
C ASP A 416 -22.43 -6.27 -11.97
N GLN A 417 -21.14 -6.56 -11.71
CA GLN A 417 -20.23 -7.34 -12.53
C GLN A 417 -19.99 -6.75 -13.92
N ASN A 418 -20.12 -5.44 -14.05
CA ASN A 418 -20.01 -4.76 -15.32
C ASN A 418 -18.59 -4.25 -15.61
N ILE A 419 -17.80 -3.95 -14.59
CA ILE A 419 -16.47 -3.35 -14.75
C ILE A 419 -15.45 -4.09 -13.89
N ALA A 420 -14.43 -4.65 -14.52
CA ALA A 420 -13.23 -5.10 -13.81
C ALA A 420 -12.30 -3.91 -13.57
N VAL A 421 -11.74 -3.84 -12.37
CA VAL A 421 -10.97 -2.71 -11.88
C VAL A 421 -9.59 -3.19 -11.45
N SER A 422 -8.55 -2.49 -11.89
CA SER A 422 -7.18 -2.58 -11.38
C SER A 422 -6.68 -1.20 -11.03
N ARG A 423 -6.08 -1.05 -9.85
CA ARG A 423 -5.58 0.21 -9.29
C ARG A 423 -4.20 -0.04 -8.73
N THR A 424 -3.18 0.66 -9.17
CA THR A 424 -1.81 0.52 -8.67
C THR A 424 -1.39 1.82 -8.00
N VAL A 425 -0.85 1.74 -6.79
CA VAL A 425 -0.38 2.90 -6.04
C VAL A 425 1.10 2.74 -5.70
N SER A 426 1.84 3.82 -5.90
CA SER A 426 3.27 3.89 -5.64
C SER A 426 3.64 5.20 -4.95
N THR A 427 4.59 5.13 -4.03
CA THR A 427 5.18 6.29 -3.35
C THR A 427 6.65 6.01 -3.19
N TRP A 428 7.49 7.03 -3.39
CA TRP A 428 8.93 6.87 -3.28
C TRP A 428 9.51 7.75 -2.18
N THR A 429 10.73 7.40 -1.77
CA THR A 429 11.57 8.25 -0.93
C THR A 429 11.65 9.66 -1.53
N ALA A 430 11.42 10.67 -0.70
CA ALA A 430 11.55 12.08 -1.05
C ALA A 430 12.33 12.82 0.05
N ASP A 431 12.83 14.02 -0.28
CA ASP A 431 13.47 14.99 0.63
C ASP A 431 12.85 16.40 0.50
N ASP A 432 11.89 16.56 -0.42
CA ASP A 432 11.19 17.78 -0.73
C ASP A 432 9.73 17.74 -0.25
N TYR A 433 8.84 17.05 -0.97
CA TYR A 433 7.44 16.89 -0.61
C TYR A 433 6.89 15.57 -1.13
N VAL A 434 5.77 15.14 -0.57
CA VAL A 434 5.20 13.83 -0.88
C VAL A 434 4.51 13.83 -2.26
N ARG A 435 4.79 12.77 -3.02
CA ARG A 435 4.16 12.44 -4.30
C ARG A 435 3.69 10.99 -4.27
N HIS A 436 2.54 10.75 -4.86
CA HIS A 436 1.99 9.40 -5.04
C HIS A 436 1.65 9.21 -6.52
N LEU A 437 2.13 8.12 -7.13
CA LEU A 437 1.73 7.72 -8.47
C LEU A 437 0.60 6.70 -8.36
N HIS A 438 -0.56 7.06 -8.88
CA HIS A 438 -1.78 6.27 -8.91
C HIS A 438 -2.12 5.92 -10.35
N SER A 439 -2.10 4.64 -10.68
CA SER A 439 -2.52 4.15 -11.98
C SER A 439 -3.84 3.41 -11.87
N PHE A 440 -4.72 3.52 -12.86
CA PHE A 440 -5.90 2.68 -12.94
C PHE A 440 -6.06 2.07 -14.33
N HIS A 441 -6.75 0.92 -14.38
CA HIS A 441 -7.23 0.28 -15.59
C HIS A 441 -8.61 -0.31 -15.32
N TYR A 442 -9.62 0.17 -16.05
CA TYR A 442 -11.01 -0.28 -15.94
C TYR A 442 -11.40 -0.97 -17.25
N THR A 443 -11.85 -2.22 -17.18
CA THR A 443 -12.31 -2.98 -18.35
C THR A 443 -13.81 -3.23 -18.25
N PHE A 444 -14.55 -2.81 -19.27
CA PHE A 444 -15.99 -3.05 -19.36
C PHE A 444 -16.24 -4.50 -19.79
N LEU A 445 -16.79 -5.31 -18.89
CA LEU A 445 -16.99 -6.75 -19.06
C LEU A 445 -18.25 -7.10 -19.87
N LYS A 446 -19.17 -6.14 -19.97
CA LYS A 446 -20.44 -6.25 -20.68
C LYS A 446 -20.69 -4.96 -21.45
N GLU A 447 -21.63 -5.04 -22.37
CA GLU A 447 -22.23 -3.84 -22.93
C GLU A 447 -23.08 -3.14 -21.87
N ILE A 448 -22.93 -1.82 -21.76
CA ILE A 448 -23.63 -1.00 -20.77
C ILE A 448 -24.11 0.27 -21.46
N ASP A 449 -25.41 0.56 -21.34
CA ASP A 449 -25.93 1.85 -21.76
C ASP A 449 -25.18 2.95 -21.00
N GLY A 450 -24.62 3.94 -21.69
CA GLY A 450 -23.74 4.93 -21.06
C GLY A 450 -24.42 5.76 -19.95
N ASN A 451 -25.76 5.82 -19.95
CA ASN A 451 -26.56 6.48 -18.91
C ASN A 451 -26.87 5.57 -17.69
N SER A 452 -26.40 4.32 -17.69
CA SER A 452 -26.53 3.40 -16.56
C SER A 452 -25.83 3.91 -15.31
N TYR A 453 -24.80 4.75 -15.50
CA TYR A 453 -24.07 5.43 -14.44
C TYR A 453 -24.20 6.95 -14.57
N PRO A 454 -25.25 7.58 -14.01
CA PRO A 454 -25.35 9.04 -13.97
C PRO A 454 -24.11 9.71 -13.37
N ARG A 455 -23.47 9.07 -12.37
CA ARG A 455 -22.14 9.41 -11.88
C ARG A 455 -21.14 8.37 -12.36
N PHE A 456 -20.13 8.82 -13.08
CA PHE A 456 -18.97 8.02 -13.44
C PHE A 456 -17.72 8.88 -13.31
N ALA A 457 -17.10 8.84 -12.14
CA ALA A 457 -15.83 9.50 -11.88
C ALA A 457 -14.72 8.45 -11.81
N MET A 458 -13.81 8.51 -12.78
CA MET A 458 -12.67 7.61 -12.90
C MET A 458 -11.70 7.77 -11.72
N TYR A 459 -11.54 9.00 -11.23
CA TYR A 459 -10.71 9.29 -10.06
C TYR A 459 -11.31 10.47 -9.29
N THR A 460 -11.15 10.49 -7.97
CA THR A 460 -11.63 11.60 -7.13
C THR A 460 -10.52 12.09 -6.20
N LEU A 461 -10.23 13.40 -6.24
CA LEU A 461 -9.41 14.10 -5.24
C LEU A 461 -10.31 14.86 -4.27
N GLY A 462 -10.14 14.64 -2.98
CA GLY A 462 -11.05 15.13 -1.94
C GLY A 462 -12.33 14.30 -1.98
N GLY A 463 -12.44 13.28 -1.14
CA GLY A 463 -13.60 12.40 -1.20
C GLY A 463 -14.91 13.04 -0.72
N ASP A 464 -16.05 12.64 -1.30
CA ASP A 464 -17.43 12.87 -0.86
C ASP A 464 -17.62 13.08 0.64
N ASN A 465 -17.06 12.22 1.49
CA ASN A 465 -17.26 12.24 2.94
C ASN A 465 -15.98 12.52 3.74
N TYR A 466 -14.85 12.65 3.07
CA TYR A 466 -13.54 12.71 3.69
C TYR A 466 -12.66 13.78 3.04
N ASN A 467 -13.06 15.04 3.15
CA ASN A 467 -12.32 16.18 2.62
C ASN A 467 -12.11 17.25 3.69
N TYR A 468 -10.87 17.72 3.87
CA TYR A 468 -10.51 18.59 5.00
C TYR A 468 -10.11 20.01 4.57
N ILE A 469 -9.93 20.26 3.27
CA ILE A 469 -9.67 21.63 2.78
C ILE A 469 -10.99 22.38 2.59
N ARG A 470 -11.14 23.46 3.35
CA ARG A 470 -12.29 24.37 3.33
C ARG A 470 -11.96 25.62 2.52
N PHE A 471 -12.94 26.09 1.77
CA PHE A 471 -12.83 27.28 0.91
C PHE A 471 -11.63 27.28 -0.06
N PRO A 472 -11.38 26.17 -0.79
CA PRO A 472 -10.28 26.11 -1.74
C PRO A 472 -10.46 27.07 -2.91
N PHE A 473 -9.33 27.41 -3.52
CA PHE A 473 -9.25 28.04 -4.84
C PHE A 473 -8.75 27.01 -5.86
N PHE A 474 -9.21 27.11 -7.09
CA PHE A 474 -8.96 26.14 -8.15
C PHE A 474 -8.22 26.73 -9.33
N ALA A 475 -7.29 25.97 -9.89
CA ALA A 475 -6.68 26.22 -11.18
C ALA A 475 -6.46 24.89 -11.92
N TYR A 476 -6.40 24.94 -13.24
CA TYR A 476 -6.04 23.78 -14.05
C TYR A 476 -5.33 24.24 -15.32
N GLY A 477 -4.57 23.34 -15.93
CA GLY A 477 -3.69 23.72 -17.02
C GLY A 477 -2.92 22.58 -17.64
N LYS A 478 -2.04 22.91 -18.58
CA LYS A 478 -1.13 21.99 -19.28
C LYS A 478 0.26 22.60 -19.33
N GLY A 479 1.31 21.85 -19.00
CA GLY A 479 2.65 22.41 -18.80
C GLY A 479 2.61 23.54 -17.75
N GLU A 480 3.25 24.67 -18.03
CA GLU A 480 3.17 25.86 -17.14
C GLU A 480 1.97 26.77 -17.40
N VAL A 481 1.11 26.43 -18.38
CA VAL A 481 -0.01 27.27 -18.80
C VAL A 481 -1.23 27.02 -17.93
N ASN A 482 -1.80 28.08 -17.36
CA ASN A 482 -3.08 28.07 -16.65
C ASN A 482 -4.25 28.41 -17.59
N THR A 483 -5.24 27.52 -17.69
CA THR A 483 -6.37 27.68 -18.61
C THR A 483 -7.34 28.79 -18.18
N PHE A 484 -7.46 29.11 -16.88
CA PHE A 484 -8.29 30.23 -16.45
C PHE A 484 -7.69 31.58 -16.82
N GLU A 485 -6.36 31.74 -16.71
CA GLU A 485 -5.67 32.99 -17.11
C GLU A 485 -5.84 33.31 -18.59
N GLN A 486 -5.92 32.28 -19.44
CA GLN A 486 -6.12 32.48 -20.89
C GLN A 486 -7.55 32.93 -21.22
N ASN A 487 -8.54 32.52 -20.42
CA ASN A 487 -9.96 32.69 -20.75
C ASN A 487 -10.65 33.81 -19.95
N ASN A 488 -10.11 34.19 -18.79
CA ASN A 488 -10.72 35.13 -17.83
C ASN A 488 -9.68 36.12 -17.27
N SER A 489 -10.13 37.18 -16.60
CA SER A 489 -9.24 38.13 -15.89
C SER A 489 -8.67 37.59 -14.56
N SER A 490 -9.07 36.41 -14.10
CA SER A 490 -8.63 35.82 -12.82
C SER A 490 -8.00 34.44 -13.05
N ALA A 491 -6.80 34.24 -12.49
CA ALA A 491 -6.01 33.01 -12.62
C ALA A 491 -6.59 31.80 -11.89
N VAL A 492 -7.50 32.02 -10.94
CA VAL A 492 -8.04 30.99 -10.07
C VAL A 492 -9.53 31.23 -9.85
N VAL A 493 -10.28 30.17 -9.58
CA VAL A 493 -11.71 30.24 -9.27
C VAL A 493 -11.94 29.85 -7.81
N PRO A 494 -12.60 30.68 -6.99
CA PRO A 494 -12.95 30.32 -5.61
C PRO A 494 -14.10 29.31 -5.56
N ILE A 495 -14.17 28.52 -4.49
CA ILE A 495 -15.29 27.59 -4.26
C ILE A 495 -16.67 28.25 -4.35
N SER A 496 -16.82 29.52 -3.96
CA SER A 496 -18.11 30.21 -3.95
C SER A 496 -18.75 30.28 -5.32
N GLU A 497 -17.94 30.45 -6.38
CA GLU A 497 -18.42 30.45 -7.77
C GLU A 497 -18.80 29.05 -8.25
N VAL A 498 -18.16 28.01 -7.68
CA VAL A 498 -18.40 26.60 -8.02
C VAL A 498 -19.66 26.04 -7.38
N ILE A 499 -19.95 26.40 -6.11
CA ILE A 499 -21.05 25.81 -5.32
C ILE A 499 -22.21 26.77 -5.04
N THR A 500 -22.35 27.85 -5.83
CA THR A 500 -23.44 28.83 -5.63
C THR A 500 -24.80 28.13 -5.59
N GLY A 501 -25.56 28.34 -4.51
CA GLY A 501 -26.88 27.73 -4.31
C GLY A 501 -26.89 26.26 -3.85
N VAL A 502 -25.72 25.65 -3.61
CA VAL A 502 -25.59 24.26 -3.16
C VAL A 502 -25.29 24.21 -1.66
N THR A 503 -26.30 23.89 -0.84
CA THR A 503 -26.18 23.84 0.63
C THR A 503 -25.56 22.54 1.15
N ASP A 504 -25.71 21.43 0.43
CA ASP A 504 -25.17 20.10 0.79
C ASP A 504 -24.81 19.31 -0.48
N PHE A 505 -24.08 18.19 -0.34
CA PHE A 505 -23.69 17.28 -1.41
C PHE A 505 -24.90 16.88 -2.28
N LYS A 506 -24.89 17.26 -3.56
CA LYS A 506 -25.87 16.87 -4.57
C LYS A 506 -25.19 16.63 -5.90
N TYR A 507 -25.24 15.40 -6.40
CA TYR A 507 -24.60 15.00 -7.66
C TYR A 507 -25.31 15.53 -8.93
N THR A 508 -26.31 16.41 -8.79
CA THR A 508 -26.99 17.04 -9.93
C THR A 508 -26.46 18.44 -10.24
N ASN A 509 -25.75 19.06 -9.29
CA ASN A 509 -25.25 20.43 -9.40
C ASN A 509 -23.74 20.43 -9.22
N TYR A 510 -23.03 20.53 -10.33
CA TYR A 510 -21.57 20.55 -10.34
C TYR A 510 -21.06 21.50 -11.40
N TYR A 511 -19.87 22.03 -11.15
CA TYR A 511 -19.13 22.76 -12.15
C TYR A 511 -18.38 21.75 -13.02
N GLN A 512 -18.50 21.85 -14.34
CA GLN A 512 -17.85 20.96 -15.30
C GLN A 512 -16.99 21.78 -16.26
N VAL A 513 -15.75 21.35 -16.46
CA VAL A 513 -14.86 21.85 -17.52
C VAL A 513 -14.18 20.67 -18.20
N ASP A 514 -13.97 20.77 -19.51
CA ASP A 514 -13.13 19.82 -20.23
C ASP A 514 -11.66 20.06 -19.90
N ALA A 515 -10.87 18.97 -19.80
CA ALA A 515 -9.42 19.10 -19.69
C ALA A 515 -8.84 19.74 -20.97
N PRO A 516 -7.64 20.36 -20.90
CA PRO A 516 -6.98 20.92 -22.08
C PRO A 516 -6.83 19.89 -23.20
N ASN A 517 -7.02 20.31 -24.45
CA ASN A 517 -6.84 19.44 -25.62
C ASN A 517 -5.43 18.83 -25.66
N GLY A 518 -5.39 17.55 -26.01
CA GLY A 518 -4.16 16.76 -26.03
C GLY A 518 -3.66 16.31 -24.66
N CYS A 519 -4.38 16.61 -23.55
CA CYS A 519 -3.93 16.18 -22.23
C CYS A 519 -3.69 14.66 -22.16
N GLY A 520 -2.57 14.23 -21.59
CA GLY A 520 -2.22 12.83 -21.39
C GLY A 520 -2.09 12.02 -22.69
N GLN A 521 -2.11 12.67 -23.85
CA GLN A 521 -1.96 12.04 -25.17
C GLN A 521 -0.49 12.13 -25.60
N GLY A 522 0.25 11.04 -25.40
CA GLY A 522 1.66 10.94 -25.78
C GLY A 522 2.62 11.66 -24.84
N ASP A 523 3.88 11.74 -25.26
CA ASP A 523 4.96 12.31 -24.45
C ASP A 523 4.77 13.81 -24.25
N ASN A 524 4.98 14.29 -23.02
CA ASN A 524 5.05 15.71 -22.66
C ASN A 524 3.76 16.52 -22.81
N ASN A 525 2.63 15.86 -22.61
CA ASN A 525 1.32 16.49 -22.68
C ASN A 525 0.55 16.36 -21.36
N SER A 526 1.24 16.32 -20.23
CA SER A 526 0.58 16.19 -18.93
C SER A 526 -0.26 17.43 -18.61
N CYS A 527 -1.48 17.22 -18.15
CA CYS A 527 -2.30 18.30 -17.59
C CYS A 527 -2.44 18.15 -16.08
N TRP A 528 -2.75 19.26 -15.43
CA TRP A 528 -2.79 19.34 -13.99
C TRP A 528 -4.02 20.08 -13.49
N PHE A 529 -4.37 19.78 -12.25
CA PHE A 529 -5.36 20.50 -11.48
C PHE A 529 -4.78 20.82 -10.10
N ALA A 530 -5.04 22.03 -9.61
CA ALA A 530 -4.54 22.56 -8.35
C ALA A 530 -5.68 23.02 -7.45
N MET A 531 -5.58 22.67 -6.17
CA MET A 531 -6.39 23.18 -5.07
C MET A 531 -5.50 23.90 -4.06
N MET A 532 -5.66 25.22 -3.96
CA MET A 532 -4.89 26.05 -3.05
C MET A 532 -5.62 26.24 -1.73
N THR A 533 -4.89 26.07 -0.63
CA THR A 533 -5.40 26.19 0.73
C THR A 533 -5.17 27.60 1.26
N ASN A 534 -6.23 28.28 1.68
CA ASN A 534 -6.14 29.62 2.22
C ASN A 534 -5.54 29.62 3.66
N PRO A 535 -4.36 30.23 3.86
CA PRO A 535 -3.69 30.20 5.16
C PRO A 535 -4.46 30.91 6.27
N SER A 536 -5.21 31.96 5.94
CA SER A 536 -6.04 32.71 6.91
C SER A 536 -7.30 31.94 7.32
N SER A 537 -7.84 31.11 6.43
CA SER A 537 -9.06 30.33 6.71
C SER A 537 -8.77 28.99 7.39
N GLN A 538 -7.58 28.41 7.15
CA GLN A 538 -7.17 27.13 7.73
C GLN A 538 -5.72 27.15 8.19
N VAL A 539 -5.45 27.83 9.32
CA VAL A 539 -4.10 28.08 9.84
C VAL A 539 -3.22 26.81 9.95
N HIS A 540 -3.80 25.66 10.30
CA HIS A 540 -3.05 24.42 10.49
C HIS A 540 -2.89 23.57 9.20
N HIS A 541 -3.70 23.78 8.16
CA HIS A 541 -3.67 22.96 6.93
C HIS A 541 -2.65 23.53 5.94
N ARG A 542 -1.43 23.01 6.00
CA ARG A 542 -0.24 23.62 5.38
C ARG A 542 0.15 23.04 4.02
N GLY A 543 -0.71 22.21 3.44
CA GLY A 543 -0.53 21.64 2.12
C GLY A 543 -1.52 22.22 1.11
N ASN A 544 -1.04 22.49 -0.10
CA ASN A 544 -1.89 22.53 -1.29
C ASN A 544 -2.09 21.09 -1.79
N ARG A 545 -3.07 20.87 -2.68
CA ARG A 545 -3.25 19.57 -3.34
C ARG A 545 -3.21 19.75 -4.84
N GLY A 546 -2.53 18.85 -5.53
CA GLY A 546 -2.49 18.81 -6.98
C GLY A 546 -2.67 17.39 -7.48
N ILE A 547 -3.24 17.27 -8.68
CA ILE A 547 -3.10 16.06 -9.49
C ILE A 547 -2.50 16.42 -10.84
N ILE A 548 -1.66 15.54 -11.36
CA ILE A 548 -1.10 15.61 -12.71
C ILE A 548 -1.49 14.32 -13.42
N VAL A 549 -2.19 14.43 -14.55
CA VAL A 549 -2.51 13.29 -15.40
C VAL A 549 -1.39 13.15 -16.42
N ARG A 550 -0.49 12.18 -16.17
CA ARG A 550 0.71 11.93 -16.95
C ARG A 550 0.42 11.17 -18.25
N ASN A 551 -0.58 10.29 -18.21
CA ASN A 551 -0.99 9.46 -19.32
C ASN A 551 -2.48 9.16 -19.22
N PHE A 552 -3.20 9.17 -20.34
CA PHE A 552 -4.59 8.76 -20.41
C PHE A 552 -4.92 8.13 -21.76
N HIS A 553 -5.45 6.91 -21.75
CA HIS A 553 -5.84 6.21 -22.96
C HIS A 553 -6.89 5.13 -22.67
N GLY A 554 -7.57 4.66 -23.71
CA GLY A 554 -8.69 3.75 -23.57
C GLY A 554 -9.36 3.41 -24.89
N ARG A 555 -10.53 2.79 -24.76
CA ARG A 555 -11.51 2.60 -25.81
C ARG A 555 -12.89 2.97 -25.30
N LEU A 556 -13.61 3.77 -26.07
CA LEU A 556 -14.97 4.21 -25.78
C LEU A 556 -15.84 3.98 -27.01
N ASN A 557 -16.99 3.34 -26.83
CA ASN A 557 -17.90 2.97 -27.92
C ASN A 557 -17.20 2.08 -28.97
N GLY A 558 -16.32 1.19 -28.55
CA GLY A 558 -15.54 0.30 -29.42
C GLY A 558 -14.34 0.96 -30.10
N GLU A 559 -14.20 2.27 -30.03
CA GLU A 559 -13.16 3.05 -30.73
C GLU A 559 -12.04 3.49 -29.78
N VAL A 560 -10.83 3.66 -30.31
CA VAL A 560 -9.68 4.17 -29.53
C VAL A 560 -9.98 5.58 -29.02
N TRP A 561 -9.69 5.80 -27.73
CA TRP A 561 -9.88 7.08 -27.08
C TRP A 561 -8.65 7.47 -26.25
N PRO A 562 -8.17 8.72 -26.31
CA PRO A 562 -8.56 9.75 -27.28
C PRO A 562 -8.23 9.36 -28.73
N PRO A 563 -8.91 9.90 -29.75
CA PRO A 563 -8.64 9.55 -31.14
C PRO A 563 -7.22 9.97 -31.57
N ILE A 564 -6.48 9.08 -32.23
CA ILE A 564 -5.06 9.29 -32.61
C ILE A 564 -4.88 10.50 -33.55
N ASN A 565 -5.88 10.80 -34.38
CA ASN A 565 -5.76 11.79 -35.46
C ASN A 565 -6.35 13.16 -35.12
N ARG A 566 -6.72 13.40 -33.85
CA ARG A 566 -7.38 14.65 -33.43
C ARG A 566 -7.07 14.94 -31.98
N GLU A 567 -6.52 16.11 -31.70
CA GLU A 567 -6.43 16.60 -30.32
C GLU A 567 -7.83 16.90 -29.78
N VAL A 568 -8.24 16.13 -28.78
CA VAL A 568 -9.48 16.33 -28.03
C VAL A 568 -9.18 16.43 -26.54
N SER A 569 -10.18 16.84 -25.77
CA SER A 569 -10.16 16.67 -24.33
C SER A 569 -10.34 15.19 -23.99
N PRO A 570 -9.36 14.54 -23.34
CA PRO A 570 -9.43 13.12 -23.00
C PRO A 570 -10.52 12.80 -21.95
N PHE A 571 -10.83 13.74 -21.08
CA PHE A 571 -11.73 13.61 -19.94
C PHE A 571 -12.19 15.01 -19.48
N ALA A 572 -13.22 15.06 -18.64
CA ALA A 572 -13.66 16.29 -18.01
C ALA A 572 -13.25 16.33 -16.53
N PHE A 573 -13.17 17.54 -15.97
CA PHE A 573 -13.11 17.75 -14.53
C PHE A 573 -14.49 18.18 -14.03
N HIS A 574 -14.98 17.53 -12.97
CA HIS A 574 -16.11 18.04 -12.20
C HIS A 574 -15.65 18.54 -10.84
N LEU A 575 -16.22 19.65 -10.39
CA LEU A 575 -16.13 20.11 -9.01
C LEU A 575 -17.49 19.98 -8.35
N ILE A 576 -17.54 19.18 -7.29
CA ILE A 576 -18.76 18.82 -6.58
C ILE A 576 -18.59 19.13 -5.10
N LYS A 577 -19.59 19.76 -4.48
CA LYS A 577 -19.59 20.00 -3.04
C LYS A 577 -19.44 18.68 -2.29
N SER A 578 -18.48 18.59 -1.38
CA SER A 578 -18.20 17.41 -0.56
C SER A 578 -18.45 17.68 0.93
N ARG A 579 -18.17 16.68 1.77
CA ARG A 579 -18.32 16.72 3.22
C ARG A 579 -16.99 16.46 3.92
N GLN A 580 -16.88 16.98 5.14
CA GLN A 580 -15.78 16.70 6.05
C GLN A 580 -16.30 15.79 7.17
N ASN A 581 -15.85 14.54 7.23
CA ASN A 581 -16.33 13.55 8.19
C ASN A 581 -17.85 13.40 8.22
N ASN A 582 -18.48 13.30 7.04
CA ASN A 582 -19.94 13.29 6.85
C ASN A 582 -20.67 14.60 7.22
N ALA A 583 -19.96 15.63 7.72
CA ALA A 583 -20.57 16.92 8.03
C ALA A 583 -20.54 17.85 6.80
N ALA A 584 -21.67 18.53 6.54
CA ALA A 584 -21.74 19.56 5.52
C ALA A 584 -20.79 20.71 5.88
N LYS A 585 -19.78 20.91 5.04
CA LYS A 585 -18.77 21.98 5.11
C LYS A 585 -18.53 22.49 3.69
N ASP A 586 -17.94 23.67 3.58
CA ASP A 586 -17.56 24.25 2.28
C ASP A 586 -16.26 23.63 1.78
N THR A 587 -16.37 22.35 1.43
CA THR A 587 -15.33 21.50 0.83
C THR A 587 -15.81 21.04 -0.55
N VAL A 588 -14.89 20.74 -1.45
CA VAL A 588 -15.22 20.29 -2.82
C VAL A 588 -14.30 19.14 -3.24
N SER A 589 -14.92 18.14 -3.86
CA SER A 589 -14.28 17.05 -4.60
C SER A 589 -13.97 17.48 -6.02
N LEU A 590 -12.81 17.07 -6.52
CA LEU A 590 -12.50 17.06 -7.94
C LEU A 590 -12.67 15.64 -8.47
N GLU A 591 -13.40 15.50 -9.56
CA GLU A 591 -13.54 14.23 -10.29
C GLU A 591 -12.89 14.31 -11.67
N LEU A 592 -12.17 13.26 -12.06
CA LEU A 592 -11.93 12.96 -13.46
C LEU A 592 -13.15 12.22 -13.99
N ALA A 593 -13.95 12.88 -14.81
CA ALA A 593 -15.18 12.35 -15.38
C ALA A 593 -15.02 12.01 -16.86
N LEU A 594 -15.99 11.27 -17.40
CA LEU A 594 -16.04 10.97 -18.82
C LEU A 594 -16.00 12.26 -19.67
N PRO A 595 -15.33 12.24 -20.82
CA PRO A 595 -15.24 13.41 -21.70
C PRO A 595 -16.62 13.88 -22.16
N SER A 596 -16.81 15.20 -22.27
CA SER A 596 -18.09 15.81 -22.62
C SER A 596 -18.65 15.32 -23.96
N GLU A 597 -17.77 15.06 -24.94
CA GLU A 597 -18.13 14.51 -26.26
C GLU A 597 -18.80 13.14 -26.13
N PHE A 598 -18.21 12.22 -25.35
CA PHE A 598 -18.79 10.90 -25.10
C PHE A 598 -20.10 11.00 -24.30
N LYS A 599 -20.13 11.80 -23.23
CA LYS A 599 -21.35 12.02 -22.43
C LYS A 599 -22.50 12.55 -23.29
N SER A 600 -22.21 13.49 -24.20
CA SER A 600 -23.22 14.07 -25.10
C SER A 600 -23.76 13.01 -26.08
N ALA A 601 -22.89 12.20 -26.67
CA ALA A 601 -23.29 11.11 -27.56
C ALA A 601 -24.13 10.04 -26.83
N VAL A 602 -23.78 9.71 -25.59
CA VAL A 602 -24.59 8.82 -24.72
C VAL A 602 -25.98 9.40 -24.49
N ASN A 603 -26.09 10.69 -24.16
CA ASN A 603 -27.37 11.34 -23.85
C ASN A 603 -28.37 11.33 -25.02
N ILE A 604 -27.88 11.30 -26.25
CA ILE A 604 -28.71 11.22 -27.47
C ILE A 604 -28.79 9.81 -28.06
N GLY A 605 -28.33 8.80 -27.33
CA GLY A 605 -28.42 7.38 -27.73
C GLY A 605 -27.47 6.97 -28.87
N GLN A 606 -26.39 7.72 -29.09
CA GLN A 606 -25.40 7.46 -30.16
C GLN A 606 -24.13 6.76 -29.67
N ALA A 607 -23.92 6.66 -28.37
CA ALA A 607 -22.78 5.97 -27.78
C ALA A 607 -23.18 5.15 -26.54
N LYS A 608 -22.42 4.09 -26.28
CA LYS A 608 -22.54 3.24 -25.10
C LYS A 608 -21.16 2.66 -24.76
N PHE A 609 -21.02 2.05 -23.60
CA PHE A 609 -19.84 1.23 -23.32
C PHE A 609 -20.03 -0.13 -23.97
N GLN A 610 -19.09 -0.54 -24.81
CA GLN A 610 -19.09 -1.87 -25.41
C GLN A 610 -18.30 -2.84 -24.53
N LYS A 611 -18.61 -4.13 -24.64
CA LYS A 611 -17.80 -5.17 -24.00
C LYS A 611 -16.37 -5.11 -24.56
N GLY A 612 -15.39 -5.01 -23.66
CA GLY A 612 -13.98 -4.88 -24.01
C GLY A 612 -13.49 -3.44 -24.19
N ASP A 613 -14.39 -2.44 -24.08
CA ASP A 613 -13.97 -1.07 -23.84
C ASP A 613 -13.12 -1.01 -22.56
N TYR A 614 -12.24 -0.02 -22.47
CA TYR A 614 -11.42 0.16 -21.28
C TYR A 614 -10.97 1.62 -21.11
N LEU A 615 -10.62 1.99 -19.89
CA LEU A 615 -10.06 3.31 -19.55
C LEU A 615 -8.86 3.12 -18.64
N ALA A 616 -7.75 3.79 -18.94
CA ALA A 616 -6.52 3.73 -18.16
C ALA A 616 -5.87 5.10 -18.03
N ALA A 617 -5.27 5.36 -16.87
CA ALA A 617 -4.52 6.58 -16.63
C ALA A 617 -3.41 6.40 -15.58
N ASP A 618 -2.40 7.26 -15.66
CA ASP A 618 -1.38 7.48 -14.63
C ASP A 618 -1.57 8.88 -14.04
N ILE A 619 -1.83 8.95 -12.74
CA ILE A 619 -2.15 10.17 -12.00
C ILE A 619 -1.13 10.35 -10.89
N GLU A 620 -0.39 11.45 -10.93
CA GLU A 620 0.45 11.86 -9.82
C GLU A 620 -0.36 12.75 -8.88
N LEU A 621 -0.51 12.33 -7.62
CA LEU A 621 -1.07 13.12 -6.53
C LEU A 621 0.06 13.75 -5.72
N LEU A 622 0.01 15.06 -5.52
CA LEU A 622 1.03 15.81 -4.80
C LEU A 622 0.40 16.70 -3.73
N VAL A 623 1.11 16.82 -2.60
CA VAL A 623 0.70 17.66 -1.47
C VAL A 623 1.83 18.61 -1.07
N PRO A 624 2.19 19.59 -1.92
CA PRO A 624 3.29 20.50 -1.65
C PRO A 624 2.94 21.48 -0.53
N PRO A 625 3.95 22.02 0.19
CA PRO A 625 3.75 23.11 1.15
C PRO A 625 3.04 24.30 0.49
N ARG A 626 2.13 24.95 1.22
CA ARG A 626 1.39 26.11 0.69
C ARG A 626 2.18 27.41 0.66
N GLN A 627 3.18 27.56 1.52
CA GLN A 627 3.99 28.76 1.72
C GLN A 627 5.43 28.38 2.07
N THR A 628 6.40 29.28 1.86
CA THR A 628 7.82 29.02 2.17
C THR A 628 8.02 28.77 3.65
N GLY A 629 7.34 29.55 4.51
CA GLY A 629 7.40 29.41 5.96
C GLY A 629 6.79 28.13 6.52
N ASP A 630 6.02 27.38 5.72
CA ASP A 630 5.46 26.09 6.13
C ASP A 630 6.43 24.92 5.88
N TYR A 631 7.45 25.09 5.02
CA TYR A 631 8.37 24.04 4.60
C TYR A 631 9.64 23.96 5.47
N PHE A 632 9.88 22.81 6.10
CA PHE A 632 11.02 22.56 6.99
C PHE A 632 12.07 21.64 6.40
N GLY A 633 11.85 21.14 5.17
CA GLY A 633 12.83 20.32 4.50
C GLY A 633 14.08 21.09 4.07
N LYS A 634 15.07 20.31 3.62
CA LYS A 634 16.39 20.83 3.26
C LYS A 634 16.50 21.24 1.79
N SER A 635 15.54 20.85 0.95
CA SER A 635 15.57 21.14 -0.48
C SER A 635 15.56 22.64 -0.77
N GLN A 636 16.73 23.19 -1.13
CA GLN A 636 16.83 24.58 -1.55
C GLN A 636 16.11 24.83 -2.89
N ARG A 637 16.07 23.83 -3.77
CA ARG A 637 15.34 23.88 -5.04
C ARG A 637 13.84 24.10 -4.82
N LEU A 638 13.22 23.40 -3.86
CA LEU A 638 11.81 23.62 -3.52
C LEU A 638 11.58 25.02 -2.92
N LYS A 639 12.47 25.48 -2.04
CA LYS A 639 12.39 26.85 -1.49
C LYS A 639 12.44 27.91 -2.58
N ASN A 640 13.30 27.72 -3.57
CA ASN A 640 13.36 28.61 -4.73
C ASN A 640 12.05 28.55 -5.52
N TRP A 641 11.47 27.37 -5.75
CA TRP A 641 10.17 27.25 -6.43
C TRP A 641 9.04 27.99 -5.70
N LEU A 642 8.98 27.85 -4.38
CA LEU A 642 7.98 28.56 -3.56
C LEU A 642 8.18 30.07 -3.66
N SER A 643 9.44 30.55 -3.54
CA SER A 643 9.78 31.97 -3.67
C SER A 643 9.46 32.52 -5.07
N ASP A 644 9.85 31.81 -6.14
CA ASP A 644 9.60 32.22 -7.53
C ASP A 644 8.10 32.27 -7.85
N ALA A 645 7.32 31.38 -7.26
CA ALA A 645 5.88 31.39 -7.37
C ALA A 645 5.23 32.57 -6.60
N ASP A 646 5.95 33.25 -5.70
CA ASP A 646 5.46 34.34 -4.85
C ASP A 646 4.28 33.93 -3.95
N VAL A 647 4.37 32.74 -3.37
CA VAL A 647 3.30 32.15 -2.52
C VAL A 647 3.15 32.84 -1.16
N ASP A 648 4.19 33.53 -0.69
CA ASP A 648 4.15 34.24 0.59
C ASP A 648 3.40 35.57 0.49
N THR A 649 3.41 36.20 -0.70
CA THR A 649 2.61 37.42 -1.00
C THR A 649 1.21 37.06 -1.48
N ASP A 650 1.09 36.10 -2.40
CA ASP A 650 -0.20 35.58 -2.84
C ASP A 650 -0.22 34.04 -2.85
N PHE A 651 -0.77 33.44 -1.79
CA PHE A 651 -0.90 31.98 -1.64
C PHE A 651 -1.65 31.31 -2.81
N LYS A 652 -2.49 32.06 -3.54
CA LYS A 652 -3.20 31.52 -4.72
C LYS A 652 -2.22 31.12 -5.81
N ASN A 653 -1.00 31.67 -5.84
CA ASN A 653 0.04 31.26 -6.78
C ASN A 653 0.59 29.85 -6.52
N GLY A 654 0.14 29.14 -5.47
CA GLY A 654 0.53 27.76 -5.22
C GLY A 654 0.30 26.79 -6.39
N TRP A 655 -0.62 27.12 -7.33
CA TRP A 655 -0.79 26.35 -8.57
C TRP A 655 0.47 26.36 -9.45
N LYS A 656 1.31 27.40 -9.40
CA LYS A 656 2.54 27.50 -10.19
C LYS A 656 3.54 26.41 -9.82
N VAL A 657 3.56 25.99 -8.55
CA VAL A 657 4.40 24.88 -8.07
C VAL A 657 3.96 23.56 -8.72
N ILE A 658 2.65 23.32 -8.81
CA ILE A 658 2.06 22.14 -9.45
C ILE A 658 2.30 22.16 -10.97
N ALA A 659 2.14 23.32 -11.60
CA ALA A 659 2.39 23.51 -13.02
C ALA A 659 3.88 23.28 -13.38
N LYS A 660 4.79 23.77 -12.53
CA LYS A 660 6.23 23.58 -12.67
C LYS A 660 6.65 22.11 -12.50
N GLU A 661 6.10 21.39 -11.52
CA GLU A 661 6.29 19.93 -11.39
C GLU A 661 5.76 19.18 -12.62
N THR A 662 4.66 19.65 -13.21
CA THR A 662 4.12 19.06 -14.43
C THR A 662 5.10 19.22 -15.59
N ALA A 663 5.50 20.45 -15.88
CA ALA A 663 6.41 20.76 -16.98
C ALA A 663 7.78 20.08 -16.83
N MET A 664 8.38 20.12 -15.63
CA MET A 664 9.67 19.48 -15.40
C MET A 664 9.58 17.95 -15.44
N GLY A 665 8.52 17.35 -14.90
CA GLY A 665 8.30 15.90 -15.01
C GLY A 665 8.20 15.44 -16.47
N ASP A 666 7.59 16.25 -17.34
CA ASP A 666 7.49 16.01 -18.78
C ASP A 666 8.85 16.22 -19.49
N ASP A 667 9.68 17.13 -19.00
CA ASP A 667 11.00 17.41 -19.57
C ASP A 667 12.07 16.36 -19.20
N ILE A 668 11.76 15.43 -18.28
CA ILE A 668 12.62 14.25 -18.05
C ILE A 668 12.62 13.38 -19.30
N LYS A 669 13.81 13.16 -19.88
CA LYS A 669 13.97 12.31 -21.07
C LYS A 669 14.91 11.14 -20.78
N THR A 670 14.39 9.94 -20.93
CA THR A 670 15.20 8.71 -20.84
C THR A 670 15.51 8.22 -22.25
N THR A 671 16.79 8.18 -22.60
CA THR A 671 17.26 7.61 -23.88
C THR A 671 17.82 6.22 -23.62
N ILE A 672 17.27 5.19 -24.25
CA ILE A 672 17.72 3.80 -24.12
C ILE A 672 18.65 3.44 -25.26
N PHE A 673 19.81 2.86 -24.94
CA PHE A 673 20.76 2.27 -25.89
C PHE A 673 20.80 0.74 -25.81
N GLN A 674 20.45 0.17 -24.66
CA GLN A 674 20.33 -1.26 -24.41
C GLN A 674 19.25 -1.50 -23.35
N GLY A 675 18.41 -2.51 -23.54
CA GLY A 675 17.19 -2.74 -22.76
C GLY A 675 15.95 -2.08 -23.37
N THR A 676 14.90 -1.84 -22.58
CA THR A 676 13.65 -1.21 -23.03
C THR A 676 13.05 -0.31 -21.94
N LEU A 677 12.55 0.87 -22.30
CA LEU A 677 11.84 1.75 -21.37
C LEU A 677 10.39 1.27 -21.23
N GLU A 678 10.01 0.81 -20.04
CA GLU A 678 8.64 0.38 -19.74
C GLU A 678 7.76 1.53 -19.24
N ARG A 679 8.37 2.53 -18.59
CA ARG A 679 7.67 3.70 -18.06
C ARG A 679 8.60 4.90 -18.02
N ILE A 680 8.10 6.06 -18.44
CA ILE A 680 8.85 7.32 -18.47
C ILE A 680 9.01 7.90 -17.07
N TYR A 681 7.89 8.07 -16.34
CA TYR A 681 7.89 8.69 -15.00
C TYR A 681 7.26 7.78 -13.94
N HIS A 682 7.98 7.39 -12.88
CA HIS A 682 9.44 7.43 -12.79
C HIS A 682 10.08 6.37 -13.71
N PRO A 683 11.32 6.58 -14.20
CA PRO A 683 11.95 5.71 -15.18
C PRO A 683 12.00 4.25 -14.71
N ARG A 684 11.43 3.37 -15.53
CA ARG A 684 11.51 1.92 -15.38
C ARG A 684 12.08 1.31 -16.64
N ILE A 685 13.27 0.74 -16.51
CA ILE A 685 14.01 0.14 -17.61
C ILE A 685 14.02 -1.37 -17.42
N ARG A 686 13.53 -2.10 -18.42
CA ARG A 686 13.71 -3.55 -18.52
C ARG A 686 15.07 -3.85 -19.16
N VAL A 687 15.80 -4.79 -18.58
CA VAL A 687 17.06 -5.29 -19.14
C VAL A 687 16.86 -6.05 -20.45
N ASP A 688 17.91 -6.17 -21.25
CA ASP A 688 17.92 -7.02 -22.44
C ASP A 688 18.03 -8.52 -22.08
N SER A 689 18.18 -9.38 -23.10
CA SER A 689 18.30 -10.83 -22.90
C SER A 689 19.59 -11.26 -22.18
N ASN A 690 20.54 -10.35 -21.98
CA ASN A 690 21.79 -10.59 -21.24
C ASN A 690 21.76 -9.97 -19.84
N ASP A 691 20.58 -9.59 -19.35
CA ASP A 691 20.38 -8.88 -18.08
C ASP A 691 21.08 -7.52 -17.98
N GLN A 692 21.30 -6.85 -19.12
CA GLN A 692 21.98 -5.57 -19.20
C GLN A 692 21.07 -4.43 -19.65
N ALA A 693 21.39 -3.22 -19.20
CA ALA A 693 20.77 -1.99 -19.71
C ALA A 693 21.79 -0.87 -19.83
N ARG A 694 21.63 0.00 -20.83
CA ARG A 694 22.43 1.21 -21.03
C ARG A 694 21.49 2.33 -21.42
N PHE A 695 21.54 3.42 -20.67
CA PHE A 695 20.61 4.52 -20.86
C PHE A 695 21.16 5.84 -20.31
N ASN A 696 20.60 6.94 -20.80
CA ASN A 696 20.82 8.26 -20.25
C ASN A 696 19.51 8.83 -19.71
N ILE A 697 19.59 9.66 -18.69
CA ILE A 697 18.46 10.44 -18.17
C ILE A 697 18.83 11.92 -18.23
N LYS A 698 18.13 12.66 -19.09
CA LYS A 698 18.17 14.12 -19.07
C LYS A 698 17.25 14.62 -17.96
N ILE A 699 17.80 15.44 -17.06
CA ILE A 699 17.08 15.97 -15.90
C ILE A 699 16.96 17.48 -16.06
N PRO A 700 15.75 18.06 -15.91
CA PRO A 700 15.56 19.50 -15.95
C PRO A 700 16.32 20.21 -14.82
N ASP A 701 16.86 21.38 -15.12
CA ASP A 701 17.54 22.20 -14.13
C ASP A 701 16.55 22.70 -13.06
N GLY A 702 17.01 22.74 -11.81
CA GLY A 702 16.20 23.22 -10.68
C GLY A 702 15.08 22.30 -10.19
N MET A 703 14.92 21.07 -10.73
CA MET A 703 13.94 20.10 -10.21
C MET A 703 14.30 19.60 -8.80
N PRO A 704 13.44 19.74 -7.78
CA PRO A 704 13.68 19.23 -6.43
C PRO A 704 13.35 17.74 -6.31
N GLY A 705 13.79 17.13 -5.22
CA GLY A 705 13.35 15.80 -4.84
C GLY A 705 14.32 14.69 -5.22
N ILE A 706 13.76 13.49 -5.31
CA ILE A 706 14.49 12.26 -5.60
C ILE A 706 13.78 11.56 -6.75
N LEU A 707 14.55 11.19 -7.78
CA LEU A 707 14.07 10.42 -8.92
C LEU A 707 14.41 8.93 -8.73
N PRO A 708 13.39 8.05 -8.53
CA PRO A 708 13.64 6.62 -8.45
C PRO A 708 13.90 6.02 -9.84
N ILE A 709 15.02 5.31 -9.98
CA ILE A 709 15.41 4.59 -11.19
C ILE A 709 15.18 3.10 -10.94
N THR A 710 14.31 2.48 -11.73
CA THR A 710 13.98 1.05 -11.58
C THR A 710 14.57 0.24 -12.72
N ILE A 711 15.33 -0.81 -12.39
CA ILE A 711 15.84 -1.80 -13.35
C ILE A 711 15.10 -3.12 -13.12
N ALA A 712 14.50 -3.66 -14.16
CA ALA A 712 13.53 -4.75 -14.06
C ALA A 712 13.82 -5.92 -15.01
N GLY A 713 13.28 -7.09 -14.66
CA GLY A 713 13.35 -8.29 -15.49
C GLY A 713 14.66 -9.07 -15.39
N ILE A 714 15.49 -8.77 -14.38
CA ILE A 714 16.80 -9.39 -14.20
C ILE A 714 16.63 -10.85 -13.80
N GLU A 715 17.40 -11.75 -14.44
CA GLU A 715 17.43 -13.19 -14.14
C GLU A 715 16.02 -13.83 -14.18
N SER A 716 15.11 -13.31 -15.02
CA SER A 716 13.75 -13.87 -15.16
C SER A 716 13.83 -15.34 -15.57
N SER A 717 13.34 -16.21 -14.70
CA SER A 717 13.43 -17.66 -14.87
C SER A 717 12.35 -18.36 -14.06
N LYS A 718 11.69 -19.34 -14.67
CA LYS A 718 10.75 -20.20 -13.93
C LYS A 718 11.44 -21.14 -12.94
N THR A 719 12.78 -21.21 -12.96
CA THR A 719 13.56 -22.08 -12.07
C THR A 719 13.95 -21.33 -10.80
N PHE A 720 13.70 -21.94 -9.64
CA PHE A 720 14.14 -21.41 -8.35
C PHE A 720 15.66 -21.57 -8.15
N SER A 721 16.28 -20.55 -7.53
CA SER A 721 17.68 -20.61 -7.11
C SER A 721 17.91 -21.70 -6.06
N THR A 722 19.06 -22.38 -6.16
CA THR A 722 19.56 -23.32 -5.14
C THR A 722 20.35 -22.65 -4.01
N ASN A 723 20.31 -21.33 -3.91
CA ASN A 723 20.88 -20.57 -2.81
C ASN A 723 19.91 -19.44 -2.43
N LEU A 724 19.44 -19.43 -1.17
CA LEU A 724 18.49 -18.43 -0.68
C LEU A 724 19.03 -17.00 -0.73
N LEU A 725 20.34 -16.83 -0.52
CA LEU A 725 21.02 -15.53 -0.57
C LEU A 725 21.50 -15.15 -1.97
N ALA A 726 21.27 -16.01 -2.97
CA ALA A 726 21.60 -15.67 -4.35
C ALA A 726 20.80 -14.46 -4.81
N ARG A 727 21.53 -13.54 -5.41
CA ARG A 727 21.03 -12.31 -5.99
C ARG A 727 21.89 -11.97 -7.21
N PRO A 728 21.37 -11.21 -8.16
CA PRO A 728 22.15 -10.78 -9.31
C PRO A 728 23.40 -10.03 -8.86
N ASN A 729 24.55 -10.39 -9.43
CA ASN A 729 25.84 -9.72 -9.16
C ASN A 729 25.98 -8.39 -9.92
N HIS A 730 25.00 -8.07 -10.78
CA HIS A 730 24.89 -6.82 -11.52
C HIS A 730 24.93 -5.59 -10.61
N LYS A 731 25.51 -4.51 -11.13
CA LYS A 731 25.59 -3.20 -10.49
C LYS A 731 25.06 -2.14 -11.44
N LEU A 732 24.51 -1.06 -10.89
CA LEU A 732 24.23 0.14 -11.65
C LEU A 732 25.48 1.02 -11.60
N TRP A 733 26.11 1.24 -12.75
CA TRP A 733 27.24 2.14 -12.92
C TRP A 733 26.72 3.50 -13.38
N ARG A 734 27.22 4.57 -12.76
CA ARG A 734 26.94 5.96 -13.11
C ARG A 734 28.23 6.66 -13.50
N TYR A 735 28.22 7.38 -14.62
CA TYR A 735 29.40 8.12 -15.07
C TYR A 735 29.49 9.47 -14.36
N VAL A 736 30.49 9.65 -13.50
CA VAL A 736 30.65 10.88 -12.69
C VAL A 736 32.10 11.34 -12.72
N GLY A 737 32.32 12.60 -13.12
CA GLY A 737 33.64 13.22 -13.13
C GLY A 737 34.64 12.54 -14.08
N GLY A 738 34.16 11.99 -15.19
CA GLY A 738 35.00 11.33 -16.21
C GLY A 738 35.31 9.86 -15.94
N THR A 739 34.64 9.22 -14.97
CA THR A 739 34.86 7.80 -14.62
C THR A 739 33.54 7.11 -14.26
N TRP A 740 33.44 5.81 -14.53
CA TRP A 740 32.32 4.98 -14.06
C TRP A 740 32.46 4.63 -12.58
N LYS A 741 31.42 4.89 -11.79
CA LYS A 741 31.34 4.56 -10.36
C LYS A 741 30.09 3.71 -10.09
N ILE A 742 30.17 2.81 -9.12
CA ILE A 742 29.00 2.05 -8.70
C ILE A 742 28.03 3.00 -7.99
N PHE A 743 26.78 2.93 -8.39
CA PHE A 743 25.67 3.64 -7.79
C PHE A 743 24.88 2.68 -6.89
N GLY A 744 24.60 3.11 -5.66
CA GLY A 744 23.91 2.28 -4.66
C GLY A 744 24.81 1.26 -3.93
N GLU A 745 26.10 1.55 -3.72
CA GLU A 745 27.01 0.66 -2.97
C GLU A 745 26.52 0.32 -1.55
N ASN A 746 27.00 -0.82 -1.01
CA ASN A 746 26.75 -1.26 0.37
C ASN A 746 25.25 -1.39 0.74
N GLY A 747 24.44 -1.92 -0.18
CA GLY A 747 22.99 -2.06 0.00
C GLY A 747 22.21 -0.74 -0.03
N ASN A 748 22.76 0.32 -0.64
CA ASN A 748 22.05 1.59 -0.81
C ASN A 748 21.10 1.56 -2.03
N TYR A 749 20.26 0.53 -2.09
CA TYR A 749 19.19 0.33 -3.06
C TYR A 749 18.14 -0.59 -2.44
N GLN A 750 17.00 -0.73 -3.12
CA GLN A 750 16.00 -1.74 -2.79
C GLN A 750 16.06 -2.85 -3.84
N LEU A 751 15.94 -4.09 -3.37
CA LEU A 751 15.87 -5.28 -4.21
C LEU A 751 14.55 -5.97 -3.90
N GLU A 752 13.84 -6.38 -4.95
CA GLU A 752 12.60 -7.13 -4.84
C GLU A 752 12.66 -8.31 -5.78
N LYS A 753 12.27 -9.48 -5.28
CA LYS A 753 12.14 -10.70 -6.07
C LYS A 753 10.67 -10.96 -6.37
N ASP A 754 10.33 -11.10 -7.64
CA ASP A 754 9.02 -11.57 -8.05
C ASP A 754 8.93 -13.08 -7.84
N ILE A 755 7.85 -13.53 -7.21
CA ILE A 755 7.63 -14.94 -6.91
C ILE A 755 7.03 -15.71 -8.09
N LEU A 756 6.48 -15.01 -9.08
CA LEU A 756 5.81 -15.61 -10.24
C LEU A 756 6.82 -16.07 -11.30
N ASP A 757 7.87 -15.29 -11.52
CA ASP A 757 8.88 -15.57 -12.55
C ASP A 757 10.33 -15.51 -12.04
N ASN A 758 10.52 -15.46 -10.71
CA ASN A 758 11.81 -15.30 -10.02
C ASN A 758 12.65 -14.10 -10.46
N SER A 759 12.10 -13.17 -11.26
CA SER A 759 12.85 -12.01 -11.70
C SER A 759 13.17 -11.09 -10.52
N TYR A 760 14.30 -10.40 -10.62
CA TYR A 760 14.67 -9.36 -9.68
C TYR A 760 14.33 -7.99 -10.26
N THR A 761 14.00 -7.07 -9.37
CA THR A 761 13.87 -5.65 -9.67
C THR A 761 14.69 -4.84 -8.68
N PHE A 762 15.58 -3.99 -9.20
CA PHE A 762 16.36 -3.05 -8.41
C PHE A 762 15.71 -1.67 -8.46
N VAL A 763 15.69 -0.97 -7.33
CA VAL A 763 15.28 0.43 -7.25
C VAL A 763 16.40 1.25 -6.62
N PHE A 764 16.89 2.24 -7.36
CA PHE A 764 17.89 3.20 -6.93
C PHE A 764 17.26 4.59 -6.77
N SER A 765 17.84 5.43 -5.91
CA SER A 765 17.33 6.77 -5.61
C SER A 765 18.34 7.82 -6.04
N LEU A 766 18.10 8.46 -7.19
CA LEU A 766 18.90 9.59 -7.65
C LEU A 766 18.42 10.87 -6.96
N GLN A 767 19.20 11.36 -6.00
CA GLN A 767 18.95 12.64 -5.36
C GLN A 767 19.17 13.76 -6.38
N LEU A 768 18.21 14.67 -6.48
CA LEU A 768 18.30 15.83 -7.38
C LEU A 768 18.87 17.06 -6.65
N GLU A 769 19.23 16.96 -5.37
CA GLU A 769 19.90 18.04 -4.63
C GLU A 769 21.34 18.29 -5.13
N PHE A 770 21.78 19.57 -5.09
CA PHE A 770 23.20 19.92 -5.17
C PHE A 770 23.66 20.38 -3.79
N GLU A 771 24.73 19.74 -3.30
CA GLU A 771 25.79 20.31 -2.46
C GLU A 771 26.95 19.30 -2.30
N SER A 772 26.72 17.99 -2.58
CA SER A 772 27.76 16.95 -2.54
C SER A 772 27.83 15.99 -3.75
N ASP A 773 26.83 15.96 -4.64
CA ASP A 773 26.82 15.11 -5.84
C ASP A 773 26.38 15.94 -7.07
N PRO A 774 27.28 16.24 -8.02
CA PRO A 774 26.91 17.03 -9.18
C PRO A 774 26.09 16.19 -10.16
N VAL A 775 24.76 16.34 -10.13
CA VAL A 775 23.89 15.86 -11.21
C VAL A 775 24.04 16.80 -12.41
N SER A 776 24.63 16.32 -13.48
CA SER A 776 24.69 17.02 -14.76
C SER A 776 23.30 17.10 -15.41
N SER A 777 23.19 17.89 -16.49
CA SER A 777 21.95 17.95 -17.27
C SER A 777 21.62 16.63 -17.99
N CYS A 778 22.55 15.66 -18.03
CA CYS A 778 22.37 14.36 -18.66
C CYS A 778 23.19 13.28 -17.94
N GLU A 779 22.52 12.45 -17.15
CA GLU A 779 23.16 11.37 -16.40
C GLU A 779 23.29 10.11 -17.25
N HIS A 780 24.46 9.46 -17.20
CA HIS A 780 24.76 8.26 -17.96
C HIS A 780 24.82 7.03 -17.05
N PHE A 781 24.11 5.97 -17.45
CA PHE A 781 23.99 4.75 -16.67
C PHE A 781 24.24 3.49 -17.48
N VAL A 782 24.87 2.51 -16.84
CA VAL A 782 24.95 1.13 -17.34
C VAL A 782 24.64 0.17 -16.20
N PHE A 783 23.69 -0.74 -16.41
CA PHE A 783 23.44 -1.86 -15.53
C PHE A 783 24.14 -3.10 -16.10
N ALA A 784 25.19 -3.55 -15.42
CA ALA A 784 26.04 -4.67 -15.86
C ALA A 784 26.86 -5.22 -14.68
N VAL A 785 27.46 -6.40 -14.85
CA VAL A 785 28.36 -7.01 -13.85
C VAL A 785 29.66 -6.23 -13.69
N THR A 786 30.24 -5.75 -14.79
CA THR A 786 31.50 -4.99 -14.80
C THR A 786 31.28 -3.56 -15.26
N ALA A 787 32.17 -2.65 -14.84
CA ALA A 787 32.18 -1.29 -15.35
C ALA A 787 32.36 -1.28 -16.87
N PRO A 788 31.70 -0.35 -17.59
CA PRO A 788 32.04 -0.06 -18.98
C PRO A 788 33.46 0.51 -19.08
N SER A 789 34.05 0.46 -20.28
CA SER A 789 35.23 1.27 -20.58
C SER A 789 34.88 2.77 -20.52
N ASP A 790 35.86 3.59 -20.14
CA ASP A 790 35.71 5.06 -20.19
C ASP A 790 35.69 5.59 -21.64
N THR A 791 36.19 4.79 -22.59
CA THR A 791 36.04 4.97 -24.05
C THR A 791 34.72 4.39 -24.52
#